data_AF-A0A6I8VY47-F1
#
_entry.id   AF-A0A6I8VY47-F1
#
_cell.length_a   1.000
_cell.length_b   1.000
_cell.length_c   1.000
_cell.angle_alpha   90.00
_cell.angle_beta   90.00
_cell.angle_gamma   90.00
#
_symmetry.space_group_name_H-M   'P 1'
#
loop_
_entity.id
_entity.type
_entity.pdbx_description
1 polymer ?
#
loop_
_entity_poly.entity_id
_entity_poly.type
_entity_poly.pdbx_seq_one_letter_code
_entity_poly.pdbx_strand_id
1 'polypeptide(L)'
;MDIDDLVEICRLNKNLRELAYMNNETGGKRLAVIAPHCQQLRELEFKMRPDCDASEYRPLAKIPKLKHLKIAGVHEKGTLHPLLNELACKKLKVLRSLSIDDAPVDEKETQAIAQIETLTSVQCAFENPQSIGQLSQLPKLNQLVILSRHDFGSISEQVLSILKKSSEETNIQLFYSRISCTANYSDYGLLSTLPGLSSLDINGSSQTGKLKPFLNGLAFGKEPNLTHLSLESITAEEIAIVSEITSLRTLECGFDETENTELLAKISMLEELIILCVPSGGSLQPLLAALASRKSQTLKKFSLRGRMIDPFEAKELARLRSLQILKCRFADSMAIQLLSQLTELKELFLKAKEMFAKISPGIPPVVNSCKKLAKIYIEIHPRNTESCLVDMKSSEILVEMLEACQDEIYIRSQKSRISFKRGKKTLNVDMKFFIENNLAIQPLARLEAVNHIVIKGRRKAGSLREFFAALAMKKNHDLQSLCITDSSLDFSETTELANITSWTSFRGVLSNKRSYQHLLNLSDFQILENGTADRLHLLNLSDYQILENITADRHIIFDKSTGTLDFVRKGSKLDFPNAFDLHFIASLQNLRHVSIRGSFIWSNMQNFFYQLATWQGETLEKLRVDLSYEISSADLRELRKMNSLRTLSCRISWVKDTEIEQLAQFPQLTTLIVGSHQTGSLKNLLENLAAKECPTLKYLSVKGDGLTPQEVAGVSAISSLKGLECAFYTTEGLNVLAKRSSIEDLVITARKCDTSLVDLLSAFANSGESKLHNLVIEGPTVNQDPFTAFDLVSQIPRLKSLTLPVIDTQGIEVLAEASHLEELRITSGPKRGSLEDLFRALSLKATPKLKKLVLEHTVIDDEEDWKLVQVDSIISLVCGFKDEERLFLLAKMTNLESLEITSEHLFPNISTQILEIFRQCRKLKTIHLGRTLCIVRHDFLISSLNILKSVRDPSTQGPLEMQISPIPYRSMRPPYQLEDEMVGIDEAYLIVTIVYENVQELVRERGRHPK
;
A
#
# COMPACT_ATOMS: atom_id res chain seq x y z
N MET A 1 -2.71 -7.37 -22.39
CA MET A 1 -1.88 -6.46 -23.20
C MET A 1 -1.50 -7.21 -24.45
N ASP A 2 -1.78 -6.65 -25.62
CA ASP A 2 -1.38 -7.25 -26.89
C ASP A 2 0.10 -6.91 -27.20
N ILE A 3 0.73 -7.67 -28.08
CA ILE A 3 2.16 -7.54 -28.40
C ILE A 3 2.46 -6.26 -29.18
N ASP A 4 1.49 -5.72 -29.92
CA ASP A 4 1.66 -4.44 -30.63
C ASP A 4 1.75 -3.27 -29.65
N ASP A 5 0.96 -3.31 -28.57
CA ASP A 5 1.09 -2.36 -27.46
C ASP A 5 2.50 -2.46 -26.84
N LEU A 6 3.02 -3.68 -26.67
CA LEU A 6 4.36 -3.90 -26.12
C LEU A 6 5.47 -3.38 -27.05
N VAL A 7 5.36 -3.62 -28.36
CA VAL A 7 6.35 -3.11 -29.34
C VAL A 7 6.37 -1.59 -29.33
N GLU A 8 5.20 -0.95 -29.26
CA GLU A 8 5.11 0.50 -29.20
C GLU A 8 5.65 1.05 -27.87
N ILE A 9 5.38 0.37 -26.75
CA ILE A 9 5.99 0.70 -25.45
C ILE A 9 7.52 0.59 -25.53
N CYS A 10 8.08 -0.50 -26.06
CA CYS A 10 9.53 -0.65 -26.23
C CYS A 10 10.12 0.38 -27.20
N ARG A 11 9.35 0.80 -28.22
CA ARG A 11 9.76 1.84 -29.18
C ARG A 11 9.83 3.21 -28.55
N LEU A 12 8.85 3.57 -27.72
CA LEU A 12 8.73 4.87 -27.06
C LEU A 12 9.61 4.97 -25.81
N ASN A 13 9.77 3.88 -25.07
CA ASN A 13 10.54 3.82 -23.84
C ASN A 13 11.99 3.36 -24.14
N LYS A 14 12.89 4.34 -24.31
CA LYS A 14 14.29 4.09 -24.69
C LYS A 14 15.20 3.71 -23.53
N ASN A 15 14.87 4.03 -22.28
CA ASN A 15 15.70 3.61 -21.15
C ASN A 15 15.26 2.27 -20.52
N LEU A 16 14.17 1.64 -21.04
CA LEU A 16 13.55 0.42 -20.51
C LEU A 16 14.61 -0.55 -20.05
N ARG A 17 14.66 -0.83 -18.73
CA ARG A 17 15.71 -1.67 -18.12
C ARG A 17 15.25 -3.08 -17.79
N GLU A 18 14.00 -3.28 -17.41
CA GLU A 18 13.48 -4.58 -16.99
C GLU A 18 12.14 -4.81 -17.68
N LEU A 19 11.96 -5.99 -18.27
CA LEU A 19 10.74 -6.36 -18.97
C LEU A 19 10.40 -7.82 -18.69
N ALA A 20 9.22 -8.05 -18.12
CA ALA A 20 8.65 -9.39 -17.93
C ALA A 20 7.36 -9.57 -18.74
N TYR A 21 7.39 -10.47 -19.73
CA TYR A 21 6.29 -10.74 -20.64
C TYR A 21 5.85 -12.20 -20.60
N MET A 22 4.94 -12.52 -19.68
CA MET A 22 4.52 -13.90 -19.40
C MET A 22 3.26 -14.36 -20.15
N ASN A 23 2.81 -13.59 -21.13
CA ASN A 23 1.70 -13.99 -21.98
C ASN A 23 2.18 -14.98 -23.04
N ASN A 24 1.65 -16.21 -23.00
CA ASN A 24 2.02 -17.29 -23.90
C ASN A 24 1.19 -17.35 -25.20
N GLU A 25 0.23 -16.45 -25.42
CA GLU A 25 -0.61 -16.45 -26.63
C GLU A 25 0.06 -15.73 -27.81
N THR A 26 0.87 -14.70 -27.54
CA THR A 26 1.41 -13.79 -28.58
C THR A 26 2.95 -13.80 -28.67
N GLY A 27 3.61 -14.82 -28.10
CA GLY A 27 5.05 -15.05 -28.26
C GLY A 27 5.48 -15.41 -29.70
N GLY A 28 6.77 -15.22 -30.02
CA GLY A 28 7.42 -15.58 -31.30
C GLY A 28 8.05 -14.38 -32.01
N LYS A 29 8.04 -14.37 -33.35
CA LYS A 29 8.52 -13.26 -34.20
C LYS A 29 8.02 -11.89 -33.77
N ARG A 30 6.78 -11.81 -33.28
CA ARG A 30 6.17 -10.54 -32.84
C ARG A 30 6.87 -9.96 -31.60
N LEU A 31 7.28 -10.79 -30.66
CA LEU A 31 8.08 -10.34 -29.51
C LEU A 31 9.48 -9.92 -29.96
N ALA A 32 10.09 -10.62 -30.90
CA ALA A 32 11.43 -10.30 -31.38
C ALA A 32 11.54 -8.91 -32.04
N VAL A 33 10.41 -8.31 -32.47
CA VAL A 33 10.34 -6.95 -33.02
C VAL A 33 10.77 -5.88 -31.99
N ILE A 34 10.72 -6.18 -30.68
CA ILE A 34 11.15 -5.21 -29.66
C ILE A 34 12.67 -4.99 -29.64
N ALA A 35 13.46 -5.92 -30.19
CA ALA A 35 14.91 -5.94 -30.01
C ALA A 35 15.64 -4.67 -30.47
N PRO A 36 15.35 -4.04 -31.63
CA PRO A 36 16.00 -2.80 -32.06
C PRO A 36 15.66 -1.61 -31.16
N HIS A 37 14.58 -1.72 -30.39
CA HIS A 37 14.03 -0.64 -29.59
C HIS A 37 14.52 -0.68 -28.14
N CYS A 38 14.89 -1.86 -27.64
CA CYS A 38 15.34 -2.10 -26.27
C CYS A 38 16.85 -1.80 -26.07
N GLN A 39 17.32 -0.56 -26.29
CA GLN A 39 18.76 -0.26 -26.21
C GLN A 39 19.34 -0.17 -24.78
N GLN A 40 18.50 -0.07 -23.76
CA GLN A 40 18.91 0.01 -22.35
C GLN A 40 18.48 -1.20 -21.51
N LEU A 41 17.80 -2.17 -22.12
CA LEU A 41 17.22 -3.32 -21.44
C LEU A 41 18.31 -4.20 -20.85
N ARG A 42 18.21 -4.42 -19.54
CA ARG A 42 19.11 -5.20 -18.69
C ARG A 42 18.48 -6.52 -18.29
N GLU A 43 17.17 -6.58 -18.05
CA GLU A 43 16.47 -7.80 -17.67
C GLU A 43 15.32 -8.06 -18.63
N LEU A 44 15.29 -9.26 -19.20
CA LEU A 44 14.21 -9.70 -20.07
C LEU A 44 13.74 -11.06 -19.61
N GLU A 45 12.49 -11.14 -19.16
CA GLU A 45 11.78 -12.38 -18.86
C GLU A 45 10.63 -12.54 -19.87
N PHE A 46 10.48 -13.70 -20.50
CA PHE A 46 9.32 -13.97 -21.33
C PHE A 46 8.92 -15.43 -21.38
N LYS A 47 7.65 -15.68 -21.68
CA LYS A 47 7.11 -17.02 -21.90
C LYS A 47 6.87 -17.28 -23.39
N MET A 48 7.48 -18.33 -23.91
CA MET A 48 7.31 -18.79 -25.28
C MET A 48 5.90 -19.29 -25.53
N ARG A 49 5.43 -19.09 -26.76
CA ARG A 49 4.15 -19.63 -27.23
C ARG A 49 4.28 -21.15 -27.42
N PRO A 50 3.24 -21.95 -27.09
CA PRO A 50 3.20 -23.35 -27.46
C PRO A 50 3.43 -23.52 -28.97
N ASP A 51 4.18 -24.56 -29.37
CA ASP A 51 4.44 -24.92 -30.77
C ASP A 51 5.15 -23.83 -31.61
N CYS A 52 5.94 -22.94 -30.98
CA CYS A 52 6.76 -21.96 -31.71
C CYS A 52 8.20 -22.43 -31.95
N ASP A 53 8.72 -22.12 -33.14
CA ASP A 53 10.15 -22.22 -33.45
C ASP A 53 10.91 -21.14 -32.66
N ALA A 54 11.81 -21.54 -31.75
CA ALA A 54 12.51 -20.58 -30.90
C ALA A 54 13.57 -19.75 -31.68
N SER A 55 13.87 -20.11 -32.93
CA SER A 55 14.77 -19.32 -33.78
C SER A 55 14.18 -17.94 -34.09
N GLU A 56 12.85 -17.81 -33.98
CA GLU A 56 12.13 -16.55 -34.12
C GLU A 56 12.58 -15.49 -33.11
N TYR A 57 13.12 -15.89 -31.95
CA TYR A 57 13.60 -14.98 -30.92
C TYR A 57 15.03 -14.49 -31.17
N ARG A 58 15.75 -15.03 -32.17
CA ARG A 58 17.13 -14.63 -32.51
C ARG A 58 17.39 -13.12 -32.48
N PRO A 59 16.50 -12.23 -32.97
CA PRO A 59 16.72 -10.79 -32.90
C PRO A 59 16.91 -10.25 -31.48
N LEU A 60 16.38 -10.89 -30.43
CA LEU A 60 16.55 -10.47 -29.03
C LEU A 60 18.02 -10.46 -28.58
N ALA A 61 18.89 -11.25 -29.22
CA ALA A 61 20.33 -11.17 -28.99
C ALA A 61 20.98 -9.85 -29.46
N LYS A 62 20.24 -8.98 -30.15
CA LYS A 62 20.74 -7.67 -30.57
C LYS A 62 20.59 -6.59 -29.49
N ILE A 63 19.99 -6.92 -28.36
CA ILE A 63 19.77 -6.02 -27.22
C ILE A 63 21.11 -5.74 -26.51
N PRO A 64 21.66 -4.51 -26.57
CA PRO A 64 23.07 -4.24 -26.28
C PRO A 64 23.45 -4.27 -24.79
N LYS A 65 22.50 -4.09 -23.87
CA LYS A 65 22.76 -3.96 -22.42
C LYS A 65 22.20 -5.10 -21.56
N LEU A 66 21.76 -6.18 -22.21
CA LEU A 66 21.07 -7.29 -21.55
C LEU A 66 22.01 -8.04 -20.58
N LYS A 67 21.64 -8.05 -19.30
CA LYS A 67 22.36 -8.67 -18.18
C LYS A 67 21.70 -9.95 -17.69
N HIS A 68 20.37 -9.99 -17.63
CA HIS A 68 19.59 -11.11 -17.14
C HIS A 68 18.56 -11.49 -18.20
N LEU A 69 18.58 -12.74 -18.64
CA LEU A 69 17.63 -13.27 -19.61
C LEU A 69 16.94 -14.49 -19.02
N LYS A 70 15.61 -14.45 -18.94
CA LYS A 70 14.79 -15.57 -18.51
C LYS A 70 13.78 -15.95 -19.59
N ILE A 71 13.81 -17.21 -19.98
CA ILE A 71 12.98 -17.78 -21.05
C ILE A 71 12.17 -18.89 -20.41
N ALA A 72 10.85 -18.81 -20.46
CA ALA A 72 9.93 -19.86 -20.03
C ALA A 72 9.18 -20.44 -21.24
N GLY A 73 8.54 -21.60 -21.09
CA GLY A 73 7.77 -22.26 -22.15
C GLY A 73 8.54 -23.31 -22.95
N VAL A 74 7.79 -24.16 -23.66
CA VAL A 74 8.32 -25.32 -24.41
C VAL A 74 8.69 -24.90 -25.83
N HIS A 75 9.81 -25.41 -26.35
CA HIS A 75 10.28 -25.17 -27.72
C HIS A 75 10.72 -26.48 -28.42
N GLU A 76 10.76 -26.46 -29.76
CA GLU A 76 11.35 -27.55 -30.54
C GLU A 76 12.86 -27.62 -30.33
N LYS A 77 13.40 -28.83 -30.17
CA LYS A 77 14.82 -29.05 -29.85
C LYS A 77 15.74 -28.42 -30.88
N GLY A 78 16.79 -27.74 -30.41
CA GLY A 78 17.81 -27.11 -31.25
C GLY A 78 17.40 -25.77 -31.86
N THR A 79 16.15 -25.34 -31.66
CA THR A 79 15.66 -24.07 -32.23
C THR A 79 16.08 -22.84 -31.43
N LEU A 80 16.54 -22.97 -30.17
CA LEU A 80 17.14 -21.85 -29.42
C LEU A 80 18.57 -21.56 -29.85
N HIS A 81 19.24 -22.51 -30.50
CA HIS A 81 20.64 -22.38 -30.91
C HIS A 81 20.96 -21.07 -31.65
N PRO A 82 20.15 -20.59 -32.61
CA PRO A 82 20.42 -19.34 -33.32
C PRO A 82 20.40 -18.09 -32.41
N LEU A 83 19.56 -18.06 -31.37
CA LEU A 83 19.54 -16.97 -30.39
C LEU A 83 20.80 -17.03 -29.51
N LEU A 84 21.09 -18.21 -28.94
CA LEU A 84 22.22 -18.42 -28.04
C LEU A 84 23.56 -18.19 -28.74
N ASN A 85 23.70 -18.65 -29.98
CA ASN A 85 24.91 -18.45 -30.78
C ASN A 85 25.12 -16.97 -31.14
N GLU A 86 24.04 -16.20 -31.36
CA GLU A 86 24.14 -14.76 -31.59
C GLU A 86 24.51 -14.00 -30.30
N LEU A 87 24.05 -14.45 -29.13
CA LEU A 87 24.48 -13.94 -27.82
C LEU A 87 25.97 -14.20 -27.57
N ALA A 88 26.49 -15.35 -28.02
CA ALA A 88 27.90 -15.70 -27.92
C ALA A 88 28.81 -14.96 -28.92
N CYS A 89 28.40 -14.84 -30.19
CA CYS A 89 29.22 -14.23 -31.24
C CYS A 89 29.35 -12.71 -31.11
N LYS A 90 28.38 -12.04 -30.48
CA LYS A 90 28.43 -10.59 -30.27
C LYS A 90 29.19 -10.24 -28.99
N LYS A 91 29.89 -9.10 -29.02
CA LYS A 91 30.52 -8.45 -27.86
C LYS A 91 29.51 -7.92 -26.83
N LEU A 92 28.45 -8.67 -26.51
CA LEU A 92 27.59 -8.40 -25.36
C LEU A 92 28.37 -8.74 -24.09
N LYS A 93 29.31 -7.87 -23.72
CA LYS A 93 30.20 -8.05 -22.56
C LYS A 93 29.48 -7.94 -21.20
N VAL A 94 28.17 -8.10 -21.16
CA VAL A 94 27.34 -7.73 -20.00
C VAL A 94 26.32 -8.80 -19.58
N LEU A 95 26.05 -9.84 -20.38
CA LEU A 95 25.10 -10.89 -19.99
C LEU A 95 25.69 -11.71 -18.83
N ARG A 96 25.06 -11.65 -17.66
CA ARG A 96 25.51 -12.32 -16.42
C ARG A 96 24.62 -13.49 -16.02
N SER A 97 23.33 -13.43 -16.30
CA SER A 97 22.38 -14.47 -15.90
C SER A 97 21.57 -14.95 -17.08
N LEU A 98 21.48 -16.27 -17.25
CA LEU A 98 20.60 -16.91 -18.22
C LEU A 98 19.76 -17.97 -17.52
N SER A 99 18.43 -17.89 -17.66
CA SER A 99 17.47 -18.86 -17.17
C SER A 99 16.62 -19.37 -18.33
N ILE A 100 16.52 -20.67 -18.50
CA ILE A 100 15.67 -21.36 -19.48
C ILE A 100 14.86 -22.40 -18.73
N ASP A 101 13.59 -22.11 -18.55
CA ASP A 101 12.61 -22.90 -17.80
C ASP A 101 11.70 -23.68 -18.77
N ASP A 102 11.02 -24.71 -18.26
CA ASP A 102 10.03 -25.54 -18.95
C ASP A 102 10.52 -26.47 -20.10
N ALA A 103 11.70 -26.24 -20.69
CA ALA A 103 12.25 -27.12 -21.75
C ALA A 103 13.77 -27.35 -21.66
N PRO A 104 14.26 -28.56 -22.00
CA PRO A 104 15.69 -28.88 -21.99
C PRO A 104 16.41 -28.33 -23.24
N VAL A 105 17.64 -27.84 -23.05
CA VAL A 105 18.55 -27.41 -24.13
C VAL A 105 19.36 -28.59 -24.68
N ASP A 106 19.55 -28.61 -26.00
CA ASP A 106 20.34 -29.63 -26.67
C ASP A 106 21.87 -29.38 -26.57
N GLU A 107 22.68 -30.27 -27.14
CA GLU A 107 24.15 -30.15 -27.09
C GLU A 107 24.68 -28.93 -27.86
N LYS A 108 24.02 -28.53 -28.95
CA LYS A 108 24.43 -27.36 -29.75
C LYS A 108 24.07 -26.07 -29.03
N GLU A 109 22.92 -26.03 -28.37
CA GLU A 109 22.44 -24.93 -27.53
C GLU A 109 23.33 -24.76 -26.31
N THR A 110 23.69 -25.87 -25.65
CA THR A 110 24.60 -25.85 -24.50
C THR A 110 25.99 -25.35 -24.89
N GLN A 111 26.52 -25.78 -26.03
CA GLN A 111 27.80 -25.30 -26.53
C GLN A 111 27.75 -23.81 -26.84
N ALA A 112 26.62 -23.30 -27.35
CA ALA A 112 26.43 -21.87 -27.57
C ALA A 112 26.39 -21.08 -26.25
N ILE A 113 25.72 -21.60 -25.20
CA ILE A 113 25.73 -20.99 -23.85
C ILE A 113 27.16 -20.93 -23.30
N ALA A 114 27.94 -22.01 -23.47
CA ALA A 114 29.31 -22.10 -22.99
C ALA A 114 30.27 -21.07 -23.63
N GLN A 115 29.93 -20.53 -24.81
CA GLN A 115 30.71 -19.47 -25.46
C GLN A 115 30.37 -18.06 -24.96
N ILE A 116 29.38 -17.89 -24.07
CA ILE A 116 29.02 -16.59 -23.51
C ILE A 116 29.87 -16.31 -22.26
N GLU A 117 31.13 -15.91 -22.47
CA GLU A 117 32.17 -15.77 -21.42
C GLU A 117 31.81 -14.88 -20.21
N THR A 118 30.75 -14.07 -20.29
CA THR A 118 30.34 -13.13 -19.23
C THR A 118 29.35 -13.70 -18.21
N LEU A 119 28.81 -14.89 -18.44
CA LEU A 119 27.83 -15.51 -17.55
C LEU A 119 28.42 -15.84 -16.18
N THR A 120 27.71 -15.42 -15.13
CA THR A 120 27.96 -15.74 -13.72
C THR A 120 26.89 -16.68 -13.16
N SER A 121 25.67 -16.66 -13.73
CA SER A 121 24.55 -17.49 -13.31
C SER A 121 23.90 -18.18 -14.52
N VAL A 122 23.74 -19.50 -14.46
CA VAL A 122 23.05 -20.30 -15.48
C VAL A 122 22.01 -21.18 -14.82
N GLN A 123 20.78 -21.09 -15.29
CA GLN A 123 19.65 -21.93 -14.88
C GLN A 123 19.03 -22.59 -16.10
N CYS A 124 19.25 -23.88 -16.35
CA CYS A 124 18.66 -24.55 -17.51
C CYS A 124 18.36 -26.03 -17.23
N ALA A 125 17.40 -26.58 -17.97
CA ALA A 125 17.35 -28.02 -18.20
C ALA A 125 18.22 -28.36 -19.41
N PHE A 126 18.94 -29.49 -19.40
CA PHE A 126 19.78 -30.01 -20.48
C PHE A 126 19.16 -31.30 -21.02
N GLU A 127 19.37 -31.63 -22.29
CA GLU A 127 18.92 -32.90 -22.88
C GLU A 127 19.98 -33.99 -22.72
N ASN A 128 21.25 -33.67 -23.02
CA ASN A 128 22.37 -34.59 -22.88
C ASN A 128 23.21 -34.22 -21.64
N PRO A 129 23.30 -35.09 -20.63
CA PRO A 129 24.16 -34.89 -19.45
C PRO A 129 25.60 -34.42 -19.76
N GLN A 130 26.21 -34.98 -20.81
CA GLN A 130 27.61 -34.70 -21.16
C GLN A 130 27.81 -33.26 -21.65
N SER A 131 26.78 -32.64 -22.22
CA SER A 131 26.84 -31.27 -22.73
C SER A 131 27.06 -30.24 -21.62
N ILE A 132 26.64 -30.51 -20.38
CA ILE A 132 26.85 -29.62 -19.22
C ILE A 132 28.33 -29.28 -19.04
N GLY A 133 29.24 -30.20 -19.35
CA GLY A 133 30.68 -30.00 -19.17
C GLY A 133 31.25 -28.91 -20.06
N GLN A 134 30.55 -28.56 -21.14
CA GLN A 134 30.91 -27.44 -22.00
C GLN A 134 30.89 -26.12 -21.23
N LEU A 135 30.01 -25.96 -20.23
CA LEU A 135 29.95 -24.78 -19.36
C LEU A 135 31.22 -24.56 -18.54
N SER A 136 32.14 -25.52 -18.48
CA SER A 136 33.46 -25.33 -17.87
C SER A 136 34.32 -24.29 -18.59
N GLN A 137 33.90 -23.88 -19.78
CA GLN A 137 34.51 -22.81 -20.54
C GLN A 137 34.12 -21.41 -20.01
N LEU A 138 33.14 -21.32 -19.08
CA LEU A 138 32.70 -20.06 -18.47
C LEU A 138 33.59 -19.68 -17.26
N PRO A 139 34.45 -18.65 -17.37
CA PRO A 139 35.47 -18.37 -16.35
C PRO A 139 34.93 -17.71 -15.07
N LYS A 140 33.69 -17.23 -15.08
CA LYS A 140 33.07 -16.42 -14.00
C LYS A 140 31.81 -17.03 -13.39
N LEU A 141 31.51 -18.30 -13.72
CA LEU A 141 30.29 -18.96 -13.27
C LEU A 141 30.36 -19.24 -11.75
N ASN A 142 29.49 -18.59 -10.97
CA ASN A 142 29.38 -18.75 -9.52
C ASN A 142 27.98 -19.21 -9.07
N GLN A 143 27.01 -19.29 -9.98
CA GLN A 143 25.71 -19.88 -9.73
C GLN A 143 25.31 -20.82 -10.88
N LEU A 144 24.98 -22.07 -10.54
CA LEU A 144 24.49 -23.05 -11.50
C LEU A 144 23.25 -23.74 -10.95
N VAL A 145 22.15 -23.65 -11.70
CA VAL A 145 20.88 -24.30 -11.40
C VAL A 145 20.54 -25.28 -12.53
N ILE A 146 20.57 -26.57 -12.23
CA ILE A 146 20.24 -27.61 -13.22
C ILE A 146 18.79 -28.03 -13.01
N LEU A 147 17.92 -27.67 -13.95
CA LEU A 147 16.47 -27.96 -13.91
C LEU A 147 16.11 -29.32 -14.54
N SER A 148 17.06 -29.94 -15.24
CA SER A 148 16.85 -31.21 -15.94
C SER A 148 16.94 -32.41 -15.02
N ARG A 149 16.12 -33.40 -15.32
CA ARG A 149 15.92 -34.63 -14.55
C ARG A 149 16.95 -35.70 -14.93
N HIS A 150 18.24 -35.35 -14.90
CA HIS A 150 19.34 -36.29 -15.19
C HIS A 150 19.76 -37.06 -13.95
N ASP A 151 20.30 -38.26 -14.15
CA ASP A 151 21.02 -38.94 -13.08
C ASP A 151 22.31 -38.18 -12.77
N PHE A 152 22.61 -37.92 -11.50
CA PHE A 152 23.76 -37.08 -11.19
C PHE A 152 25.09 -37.72 -11.58
N GLY A 153 25.21 -39.06 -11.59
CA GLY A 153 26.43 -39.72 -12.06
C GLY A 153 26.75 -39.35 -13.51
N SER A 154 25.71 -39.19 -14.34
CA SER A 154 25.85 -38.78 -15.74
C SER A 154 26.27 -37.32 -15.96
N ILE A 155 26.19 -36.46 -14.94
CA ILE A 155 26.57 -35.04 -14.99
C ILE A 155 27.72 -34.67 -14.04
N SER A 156 28.18 -35.61 -13.22
CA SER A 156 29.13 -35.38 -12.13
C SER A 156 30.51 -34.90 -12.61
N GLU A 157 31.08 -35.56 -13.61
CA GLU A 157 32.32 -35.16 -14.30
C GLU A 157 32.20 -33.77 -14.94
N GLN A 158 31.03 -33.48 -15.49
CA GLN A 158 30.73 -32.20 -16.13
C GLN A 158 30.70 -31.07 -15.09
N VAL A 159 29.95 -31.25 -14.00
CA VAL A 159 29.89 -30.28 -12.88
C VAL A 159 31.27 -30.10 -12.25
N LEU A 160 32.05 -31.17 -12.10
CA LEU A 160 33.44 -31.09 -11.62
C LEU A 160 34.31 -30.21 -12.52
N SER A 161 34.25 -30.43 -13.84
CA SER A 161 35.05 -29.70 -14.80
C SER A 161 34.77 -28.18 -14.77
N ILE A 162 33.52 -27.80 -14.48
CA ILE A 162 33.09 -26.41 -14.30
C ILE A 162 33.75 -25.81 -13.06
N LEU A 163 33.65 -26.51 -11.94
CA LEU A 163 34.09 -26.00 -10.65
C LEU A 163 35.61 -25.92 -10.50
N LYS A 164 36.36 -26.84 -11.14
CA LYS A 164 37.83 -26.75 -11.22
C LYS A 164 38.33 -25.50 -11.95
N LYS A 165 37.51 -24.91 -12.82
CA LYS A 165 37.86 -23.73 -13.62
C LYS A 165 37.23 -22.44 -13.10
N SER A 166 36.29 -22.51 -12.16
CA SER A 166 35.72 -21.33 -11.50
C SER A 166 36.66 -20.81 -10.42
N SER A 167 36.74 -19.48 -10.27
CA SER A 167 37.64 -18.79 -9.34
C SER A 167 36.94 -18.14 -8.13
N GLU A 168 35.61 -18.27 -8.01
CA GLU A 168 34.79 -17.67 -6.94
C GLU A 168 33.98 -18.72 -6.13
N GLU A 169 33.55 -18.36 -4.90
CA GLU A 169 32.61 -19.19 -4.10
C GLU A 169 31.35 -19.48 -4.91
N THR A 170 31.06 -20.75 -5.15
CA THR A 170 30.02 -21.16 -6.11
C THR A 170 28.83 -21.77 -5.37
N ASN A 171 27.62 -21.29 -5.67
CA ASN A 171 26.35 -21.84 -5.17
C ASN A 171 25.72 -22.72 -6.26
N ILE A 172 25.39 -23.96 -5.92
CA ILE A 172 24.85 -24.93 -6.87
C ILE A 172 23.51 -25.43 -6.33
N GLN A 173 22.46 -25.31 -7.14
CA GLN A 173 21.15 -25.88 -6.87
C GLN A 173 20.83 -26.95 -7.90
N LEU A 174 20.42 -28.13 -7.43
CA LEU A 174 20.17 -29.28 -8.28
C LEU A 174 18.73 -29.77 -8.06
N PHE A 175 17.93 -29.79 -9.13
CA PHE A 175 16.53 -30.24 -9.11
C PHE A 175 16.41 -31.61 -9.83
N TYR A 176 16.25 -32.69 -9.06
CA TYR A 176 16.04 -34.06 -9.55
C TYR A 176 14.57 -34.45 -9.56
N SER A 177 14.24 -35.49 -10.32
CA SER A 177 12.94 -36.17 -10.14
C SER A 177 13.04 -37.68 -9.96
N ARG A 178 14.13 -38.35 -10.38
CA ARG A 178 14.43 -39.77 -10.07
C ARG A 178 15.94 -40.02 -10.24
N ILE A 179 16.63 -40.54 -9.23
CA ILE A 179 17.95 -41.18 -9.42
C ILE A 179 17.70 -42.53 -10.11
N SER A 180 18.10 -42.66 -11.38
CA SER A 180 17.96 -43.89 -12.16
C SER A 180 19.10 -44.84 -11.79
N CYS A 181 18.79 -46.11 -11.55
CA CYS A 181 19.66 -47.12 -10.94
C CYS A 181 20.83 -47.63 -11.81
N THR A 182 21.47 -46.79 -12.64
CA THR A 182 22.45 -47.26 -13.63
C THR A 182 23.79 -46.50 -13.66
N ALA A 183 24.02 -45.47 -12.85
CA ALA A 183 25.31 -44.79 -12.81
C ALA A 183 26.34 -45.50 -11.93
N ASN A 184 27.60 -45.50 -12.37
CA ASN A 184 28.72 -46.10 -11.67
C ASN A 184 29.08 -45.25 -10.45
N TYR A 185 29.14 -45.87 -9.27
CA TYR A 185 29.22 -45.18 -7.97
C TYR A 185 30.57 -44.47 -7.69
N SER A 186 31.56 -44.61 -8.59
CA SER A 186 32.84 -43.90 -8.58
C SER A 186 32.73 -42.42 -8.95
N ASP A 187 31.70 -42.03 -9.70
CA ASP A 187 31.67 -40.75 -10.41
C ASP A 187 31.32 -39.56 -9.46
N TYR A 188 30.72 -39.87 -8.30
CA TYR A 188 30.40 -38.90 -7.26
C TYR A 188 31.58 -38.55 -6.34
N GLY A 189 32.65 -39.36 -6.34
CA GLY A 189 33.85 -39.12 -5.50
C GLY A 189 34.61 -37.85 -5.87
N LEU A 190 34.41 -37.35 -7.08
CA LEU A 190 35.08 -36.17 -7.60
C LEU A 190 34.60 -34.87 -6.94
N LEU A 191 33.38 -34.86 -6.40
CA LEU A 191 32.80 -33.66 -5.79
C LEU A 191 33.36 -33.37 -4.40
N SER A 192 34.11 -34.32 -3.83
CA SER A 192 34.98 -34.10 -2.68
C SER A 192 36.10 -33.08 -2.92
N THR A 193 36.37 -32.77 -4.19
CA THR A 193 37.47 -31.93 -4.62
C THR A 193 37.03 -30.53 -5.03
N LEU A 194 35.77 -30.15 -4.80
CA LEU A 194 35.20 -28.84 -5.16
C LEU A 194 35.69 -27.75 -4.20
N PRO A 195 36.57 -26.83 -4.63
CA PRO A 195 36.94 -25.69 -3.81
C PRO A 195 35.80 -24.65 -3.82
N GLY A 196 35.45 -24.10 -2.65
CA GLY A 196 34.56 -22.92 -2.56
C GLY A 196 33.04 -23.17 -2.54
N LEU A 197 32.56 -24.40 -2.30
CA LEU A 197 31.12 -24.69 -2.17
C LEU A 197 30.59 -24.31 -0.78
N SER A 198 29.73 -23.29 -0.68
CA SER A 198 29.21 -22.77 0.60
C SER A 198 27.76 -23.16 0.91
N SER A 199 26.94 -23.42 -0.11
CA SER A 199 25.54 -23.84 -0.01
C SER A 199 25.20 -24.88 -1.06
N LEU A 200 24.46 -25.90 -0.66
CA LEU A 200 24.00 -26.97 -1.53
C LEU A 200 22.54 -27.33 -1.22
N ASP A 201 21.71 -27.33 -2.24
CA ASP A 201 20.31 -27.76 -2.15
C ASP A 201 20.03 -28.84 -3.20
N ILE A 202 19.62 -30.02 -2.71
CA ILE A 202 19.29 -31.19 -3.51
C ILE A 202 17.80 -31.49 -3.29
N ASN A 203 16.99 -31.11 -4.28
CA ASN A 203 15.54 -31.32 -4.27
C ASN A 203 15.17 -32.40 -5.29
N GLY A 204 14.36 -33.41 -4.92
CA GLY A 204 13.87 -34.43 -5.86
C GLY A 204 13.87 -35.85 -5.31
N SER A 205 13.01 -36.73 -5.85
CA SER A 205 12.87 -38.11 -5.36
C SER A 205 14.11 -38.96 -5.63
N SER A 206 15.10 -38.84 -4.76
CA SER A 206 16.26 -39.73 -4.67
C SER A 206 15.79 -41.09 -4.18
N GLN A 207 16.24 -42.18 -4.80
CA GLN A 207 16.18 -43.46 -4.11
C GLN A 207 17.14 -43.38 -2.92
N THR A 208 16.56 -43.57 -1.74
CA THR A 208 17.17 -43.52 -0.42
C THR A 208 18.46 -44.36 -0.37
N GLY A 209 19.56 -43.81 0.17
CA GLY A 209 20.83 -44.53 0.37
C GLY A 209 21.86 -44.44 -0.75
N LYS A 210 21.61 -43.63 -1.80
CA LYS A 210 22.50 -43.48 -2.97
C LYS A 210 23.37 -42.23 -2.96
N LEU A 211 23.26 -41.37 -1.95
CA LEU A 211 24.09 -40.18 -1.75
C LEU A 211 25.38 -40.46 -0.97
N LYS A 212 25.61 -41.69 -0.48
CA LYS A 212 26.78 -42.02 0.36
C LYS A 212 28.14 -41.63 -0.26
N PRO A 213 28.46 -42.00 -1.52
CA PRO A 213 29.75 -41.64 -2.10
C PRO A 213 29.93 -40.12 -2.26
N PHE A 214 28.82 -39.42 -2.52
CA PHE A 214 28.77 -37.98 -2.64
C PHE A 214 29.00 -37.27 -1.31
N LEU A 215 28.26 -37.65 -0.28
CA LEU A 215 28.38 -37.10 1.06
C LEU A 215 29.77 -37.40 1.65
N ASN A 216 30.36 -38.56 1.35
CA ASN A 216 31.72 -38.90 1.81
C ASN A 216 32.73 -37.91 1.24
N GLY A 217 32.50 -37.47 0.01
CA GLY A 217 33.32 -36.44 -0.58
C GLY A 217 33.24 -35.10 0.14
N LEU A 218 32.04 -34.67 0.53
CA LEU A 218 31.84 -33.42 1.27
C LEU A 218 32.40 -33.48 2.70
N ALA A 219 32.30 -34.65 3.34
CA ALA A 219 32.77 -34.88 4.71
C ALA A 219 34.30 -34.94 4.80
N PHE A 220 34.97 -35.58 3.84
CA PHE A 220 36.41 -35.90 3.89
C PHE A 220 37.25 -35.22 2.80
N GLY A 221 36.68 -34.22 2.11
CA GLY A 221 37.32 -33.43 1.06
C GLY A 221 38.38 -32.44 1.58
N LYS A 222 39.18 -31.86 0.66
CA LYS A 222 40.37 -31.05 1.00
C LYS A 222 40.08 -29.71 1.69
N GLU A 223 38.88 -29.13 1.56
CA GLU A 223 38.42 -27.94 2.31
C GLU A 223 36.87 -27.89 2.40
N PRO A 224 36.23 -28.36 3.49
CA PRO A 224 34.78 -28.27 3.64
C PRO A 224 34.37 -26.86 4.10
N ASN A 225 34.00 -25.99 3.15
CA ASN A 225 33.44 -24.66 3.41
C ASN A 225 31.89 -24.66 3.41
N LEU A 226 31.26 -25.84 3.39
CA LEU A 226 29.81 -25.98 3.29
C LEU A 226 29.13 -25.55 4.58
N THR A 227 28.32 -24.49 4.52
CA THR A 227 27.59 -23.94 5.68
C THR A 227 26.11 -24.26 5.66
N HIS A 228 25.53 -24.48 4.48
CA HIS A 228 24.12 -24.78 4.27
C HIS A 228 23.97 -26.04 3.42
N LEU A 229 23.20 -26.99 3.94
CA LEU A 229 22.87 -28.24 3.25
C LEU A 229 21.37 -28.50 3.35
N SER A 230 20.72 -28.64 2.20
CA SER A 230 19.31 -29.01 2.08
C SER A 230 19.19 -30.29 1.26
N LEU A 231 18.52 -31.29 1.83
CA LEU A 231 18.32 -32.63 1.28
C LEU A 231 16.86 -33.04 1.47
N GLU A 232 16.24 -33.75 0.54
CA GLU A 232 14.85 -34.21 0.71
C GLU A 232 14.72 -35.27 1.80
N SER A 233 15.48 -36.37 1.72
CA SER A 233 15.53 -37.44 2.73
C SER A 233 16.88 -38.18 2.71
N ILE A 234 17.36 -38.64 3.87
CA ILE A 234 18.62 -39.39 4.02
C ILE A 234 18.49 -40.67 4.88
N THR A 235 19.31 -41.66 4.56
CA THR A 235 19.42 -42.96 5.27
C THR A 235 20.38 -42.92 6.46
N ALA A 236 20.34 -43.93 7.33
CA ALA A 236 21.20 -44.03 8.52
C ALA A 236 22.70 -43.92 8.20
N GLU A 237 23.15 -44.52 7.12
CA GLU A 237 24.55 -44.44 6.69
C GLU A 237 24.91 -43.04 6.15
N GLU A 238 23.98 -42.37 5.44
CA GLU A 238 24.19 -41.01 4.94
C GLU A 238 24.21 -39.98 6.07
N ILE A 239 23.39 -40.18 7.10
CA ILE A 239 23.40 -39.42 8.34
C ILE A 239 24.78 -39.48 9.00
N ALA A 240 25.36 -40.68 9.10
CA ALA A 240 26.70 -40.86 9.67
C ALA A 240 27.75 -40.03 8.91
N ILE A 241 27.62 -39.94 7.59
CA ILE A 241 28.54 -39.17 6.75
C ILE A 241 28.29 -37.66 6.89
N VAL A 242 27.04 -37.21 6.82
CA VAL A 242 26.68 -35.79 7.03
C VAL A 242 27.18 -35.28 8.39
N SER A 243 27.19 -36.15 9.40
CA SER A 243 27.66 -35.80 10.74
C SER A 243 29.14 -35.39 10.82
N GLU A 244 29.95 -35.80 9.85
CA GLU A 244 31.38 -35.48 9.77
C GLU A 244 31.64 -34.12 9.08
N ILE A 245 30.61 -33.48 8.49
CA ILE A 245 30.72 -32.14 7.88
C ILE A 245 30.66 -31.07 8.98
N THR A 246 31.81 -30.80 9.61
CA THR A 246 31.89 -29.93 10.80
C THR A 246 31.60 -28.44 10.55
N SER A 247 31.65 -27.97 9.29
CA SER A 247 31.43 -26.59 8.89
C SER A 247 29.94 -26.18 8.81
N LEU A 248 29.01 -27.14 8.87
CA LEU A 248 27.58 -26.89 8.70
C LEU A 248 26.99 -26.04 9.83
N ARG A 249 26.28 -24.97 9.44
CA ARG A 249 25.47 -24.12 10.32
C ARG A 249 23.97 -24.39 10.17
N THR A 250 23.53 -24.72 8.97
CA THR A 250 22.14 -24.98 8.65
C THR A 250 22.01 -26.33 7.94
N LEU A 251 21.16 -27.19 8.48
CA LEU A 251 20.80 -28.47 7.88
C LEU A 251 19.27 -28.56 7.74
N GLU A 252 18.81 -28.73 6.51
CA GLU A 252 17.42 -29.06 6.19
C GLU A 252 17.39 -30.47 5.58
N CYS A 253 16.77 -31.45 6.26
CA CYS A 253 16.73 -32.82 5.76
C CYS A 253 15.51 -33.61 6.23
N GLY A 254 15.03 -34.54 5.41
CA GLY A 254 14.18 -35.64 5.84
C GLY A 254 14.98 -36.85 6.30
N PHE A 255 14.34 -37.77 7.03
CA PHE A 255 14.94 -39.05 7.39
C PHE A 255 14.12 -40.20 6.79
N ASP A 256 14.80 -41.19 6.24
CA ASP A 256 14.20 -42.47 5.82
C ASP A 256 14.12 -43.46 6.98
N GLU A 257 15.15 -43.43 7.83
CA GLU A 257 15.34 -44.24 9.03
C GLU A 257 15.85 -43.32 10.15
N THR A 258 15.58 -43.66 11.41
CA THR A 258 16.06 -42.86 12.55
C THR A 258 17.35 -43.38 13.17
N GLU A 259 17.90 -44.47 12.66
CA GLU A 259 19.21 -44.99 13.07
C GLU A 259 20.30 -43.96 12.73
N ASN A 260 21.33 -43.88 13.57
CA ASN A 260 22.46 -42.94 13.48
C ASN A 260 22.09 -41.45 13.57
N THR A 261 20.82 -41.06 13.75
CA THR A 261 20.43 -39.63 13.87
C THR A 261 21.18 -38.92 14.98
N GLU A 262 21.49 -39.59 16.09
CA GLU A 262 22.34 -39.10 17.17
C GLU A 262 23.73 -38.65 16.72
N LEU A 263 24.26 -39.18 15.62
CA LEU A 263 25.56 -38.78 15.09
C LEU A 263 25.55 -37.33 14.61
N LEU A 264 24.41 -36.79 14.16
CA LEU A 264 24.30 -35.36 13.81
C LEU A 264 24.67 -34.45 14.98
N ALA A 265 24.68 -34.96 16.23
CA ALA A 265 25.22 -34.25 17.38
C ALA A 265 26.74 -33.96 17.29
N LYS A 266 27.48 -34.54 16.34
CA LYS A 266 28.89 -34.23 16.06
C LYS A 266 29.10 -32.88 15.36
N ILE A 267 28.10 -32.37 14.63
CA ILE A 267 28.20 -31.12 13.87
C ILE A 267 28.22 -29.92 14.82
N SER A 268 29.42 -29.56 15.29
CA SER A 268 29.62 -28.62 16.40
C SER A 268 29.12 -27.19 16.12
N MET A 269 29.06 -26.76 14.86
CA MET A 269 28.66 -25.40 14.46
C MET A 269 27.17 -25.28 14.10
N LEU A 270 26.37 -26.34 14.25
CA LEU A 270 24.96 -26.36 13.83
C LEU A 270 24.12 -25.36 14.63
N GLU A 271 23.55 -24.37 13.96
CA GLU A 271 22.69 -23.32 14.53
C GLU A 271 21.21 -23.54 14.17
N GLU A 272 20.94 -24.08 12.98
CA GLU A 272 19.58 -24.34 12.49
C GLU A 272 19.43 -25.78 12.02
N LEU A 273 18.39 -26.45 12.54
CA LEU A 273 18.01 -27.79 12.11
C LEU A 273 16.53 -27.80 11.71
N ILE A 274 16.26 -28.14 10.46
CA ILE A 274 14.92 -28.23 9.89
C ILE A 274 14.71 -29.66 9.41
N ILE A 275 13.84 -30.40 10.10
CA ILE A 275 13.51 -31.77 9.73
C ILE A 275 12.24 -31.75 8.87
N LEU A 276 12.33 -32.22 7.63
CA LEU A 276 11.26 -32.20 6.64
C LEU A 276 10.24 -33.32 6.87
N CYS A 277 10.73 -34.53 7.10
CA CYS A 277 9.96 -35.74 7.35
C CYS A 277 10.75 -36.73 8.22
N VAL A 278 10.04 -37.66 8.84
CA VAL A 278 10.58 -38.76 9.65
C VAL A 278 9.70 -39.98 9.36
N PRO A 279 10.23 -41.21 9.25
CA PRO A 279 9.42 -42.39 8.94
C PRO A 279 8.36 -42.66 10.01
N SER A 280 7.27 -43.32 9.60
CA SER A 280 6.21 -43.74 10.52
C SER A 280 6.75 -44.73 11.56
N GLY A 281 6.80 -44.30 12.82
CA GLY A 281 7.33 -45.09 13.94
C GLY A 281 8.77 -44.75 14.34
N GLY A 282 9.47 -43.89 13.59
CA GLY A 282 10.82 -43.44 13.94
C GLY A 282 10.83 -42.39 15.05
N SER A 283 11.74 -42.54 16.02
CA SER A 283 11.90 -41.62 17.14
C SER A 283 13.07 -40.65 16.92
N LEU A 284 12.85 -39.37 17.24
CA LEU A 284 13.91 -38.34 17.28
C LEU A 284 14.54 -38.24 18.67
N GLN A 285 14.10 -39.05 19.63
CA GLN A 285 14.61 -39.01 21.01
C GLN A 285 16.14 -39.22 21.07
N PRO A 286 16.76 -40.17 20.33
CA PRO A 286 18.22 -40.33 20.33
C PRO A 286 18.95 -39.08 19.83
N LEU A 287 18.49 -38.49 18.72
CA LEU A 287 19.02 -37.24 18.17
C LEU A 287 18.94 -36.09 19.17
N LEU A 288 17.76 -35.85 19.73
CA LEU A 288 17.52 -34.75 20.66
C LEU A 288 18.33 -34.93 21.95
N ALA A 289 18.42 -36.16 22.48
CA ALA A 289 19.25 -36.47 23.65
C ALA A 289 20.73 -36.22 23.39
N ALA A 290 21.23 -36.59 22.21
CA ALA A 290 22.62 -36.37 21.82
C ALA A 290 22.94 -34.88 21.61
N LEU A 291 22.05 -34.13 20.93
CA LEU A 291 22.17 -32.67 20.79
C LEU A 291 22.14 -31.97 22.14
N ALA A 292 21.26 -32.39 23.05
CA ALA A 292 21.15 -31.84 24.38
C ALA A 292 22.37 -32.12 25.26
N SER A 293 23.08 -33.22 25.01
CA SER A 293 24.26 -33.64 25.77
C SER A 293 25.57 -33.01 25.28
N ARG A 294 25.52 -32.15 24.25
CA ARG A 294 26.70 -31.41 23.76
C ARG A 294 27.23 -30.47 24.84
N LYS A 295 28.57 -30.43 24.98
CA LYS A 295 29.27 -29.48 25.88
C LYS A 295 28.95 -28.02 25.54
N SER A 296 28.82 -27.71 24.25
CA SER A 296 28.40 -26.40 23.76
C SER A 296 27.11 -26.56 22.96
N GLN A 297 26.02 -25.95 23.43
CA GLN A 297 24.75 -25.95 22.74
C GLN A 297 24.71 -24.74 21.79
N THR A 298 24.82 -25.01 20.49
CA THR A 298 24.83 -24.00 19.42
C THR A 298 23.50 -23.83 18.71
N LEU A 299 22.60 -24.81 18.85
CA LEU A 299 21.34 -24.87 18.12
C LEU A 299 20.38 -23.78 18.60
N LYS A 300 20.11 -22.79 17.75
CA LYS A 300 19.21 -21.65 18.03
C LYS A 300 17.82 -21.87 17.46
N LYS A 301 17.70 -22.61 16.35
CA LYS A 301 16.44 -22.85 15.67
C LYS A 301 16.22 -24.33 15.40
N PHE A 302 15.05 -24.80 15.78
CA PHE A 302 14.60 -26.16 15.52
C PHE A 302 13.22 -26.13 14.89
N SER A 303 13.06 -26.84 13.78
CA SER A 303 11.79 -26.98 13.09
C SER A 303 11.55 -28.43 12.74
N LEU A 304 10.36 -28.96 13.07
CA LEU A 304 9.92 -30.27 12.63
C LEU A 304 8.66 -30.14 11.78
N ARG A 305 8.75 -30.59 10.54
CA ARG A 305 7.63 -30.69 9.59
C ARG A 305 7.10 -32.12 9.55
N GLY A 306 5.91 -32.30 8.96
CA GLY A 306 5.33 -33.62 8.74
C GLY A 306 4.62 -34.24 9.95
N ARG A 307 5.29 -34.38 11.10
CA ARG A 307 4.77 -35.13 12.28
C ARG A 307 4.74 -34.34 13.60
N MET A 308 4.21 -34.98 14.64
CA MET A 308 4.09 -34.45 16.00
C MET A 308 5.26 -34.93 16.87
N ILE A 309 5.71 -34.08 17.80
CA ILE A 309 6.66 -34.38 18.87
C ILE A 309 5.88 -35.01 20.02
N ASP A 310 6.27 -36.22 20.42
CA ASP A 310 5.68 -36.91 21.57
C ASP A 310 6.28 -36.41 22.92
N PRO A 311 5.70 -36.77 24.07
CA PRO A 311 6.21 -36.33 25.37
C PRO A 311 7.66 -36.76 25.68
N PHE A 312 8.12 -37.90 25.15
CA PHE A 312 9.49 -38.37 25.37
C PHE A 312 10.49 -37.55 24.55
N GLU A 313 10.15 -37.23 23.30
CA GLU A 313 10.93 -36.34 22.45
C GLU A 313 10.93 -34.90 22.97
N ALA A 314 9.78 -34.40 23.44
CA ALA A 314 9.66 -33.08 24.03
C ALA A 314 10.52 -32.93 25.30
N LYS A 315 10.66 -34.00 26.09
CA LYS A 315 11.54 -34.02 27.27
C LYS A 315 13.00 -33.81 26.89
N GLU A 316 13.46 -34.44 25.82
CA GLU A 316 14.83 -34.25 25.33
C GLU A 316 15.01 -32.88 24.67
N LEU A 317 14.02 -32.43 23.89
CA LEU A 317 14.00 -31.09 23.28
C LEU A 317 14.13 -29.98 24.34
N ALA A 318 13.42 -30.12 25.47
CA ALA A 318 13.43 -29.17 26.59
C ALA A 318 14.82 -28.98 27.24
N ARG A 319 15.75 -29.92 27.00
CA ARG A 319 17.15 -29.83 27.49
C ARG A 319 18.04 -28.93 26.61
N LEU A 320 17.58 -28.50 25.44
CA LEU A 320 18.29 -27.61 24.52
C LEU A 320 18.13 -26.14 24.93
N ARG A 321 18.92 -25.70 25.92
CA ARG A 321 18.85 -24.37 26.52
C ARG A 321 19.25 -23.22 25.59
N SER A 322 19.96 -23.50 24.48
CA SER A 322 20.33 -22.49 23.47
C SER A 322 19.19 -22.11 22.52
N LEU A 323 18.07 -22.83 22.56
CA LEU A 323 17.01 -22.70 21.56
C LEU A 323 16.24 -21.38 21.71
N GLN A 324 16.18 -20.61 20.63
CA GLN A 324 15.50 -19.31 20.55
C GLN A 324 14.23 -19.37 19.72
N ILE A 325 14.19 -20.21 18.68
CA ILE A 325 13.05 -20.35 17.77
C ILE A 325 12.65 -21.81 17.68
N LEU A 326 11.39 -22.10 17.97
CA LEU A 326 10.84 -23.45 17.89
C LEU A 326 9.62 -23.49 16.97
N LYS A 327 9.64 -24.36 15.95
CA LYS A 327 8.54 -24.53 14.99
C LYS A 327 8.13 -26.00 14.86
N CYS A 328 7.17 -26.43 15.66
CA CYS A 328 6.81 -27.85 15.74
C CYS A 328 5.31 -28.08 15.92
N ARG A 329 4.89 -29.33 15.69
CA ARG A 329 3.60 -29.87 16.15
C ARG A 329 3.87 -30.71 17.40
N PHE A 330 3.01 -30.65 18.41
CA PHE A 330 3.14 -31.42 19.65
C PHE A 330 1.94 -32.36 19.82
N ALA A 331 2.19 -33.56 20.33
CA ALA A 331 1.20 -34.62 20.56
C ALA A 331 0.05 -34.17 21.46
N ASP A 332 0.37 -33.50 22.57
CA ASP A 332 -0.57 -33.08 23.60
C ASP A 332 -0.06 -31.85 24.38
N SER A 333 -0.86 -31.37 25.34
CA SER A 333 -0.49 -30.26 26.21
C SER A 333 0.67 -30.59 27.17
N MET A 334 0.86 -31.86 27.55
CA MET A 334 1.96 -32.26 28.43
C MET A 334 3.32 -32.08 27.72
N ALA A 335 3.39 -32.45 26.45
CA ALA A 335 4.57 -32.23 25.62
C ALA A 335 4.90 -30.73 25.46
N ILE A 336 3.87 -29.87 25.34
CA ILE A 336 4.05 -28.41 25.27
C ILE A 336 4.53 -27.86 26.61
N GLN A 337 3.99 -28.34 27.74
CA GLN A 337 4.37 -27.87 29.07
C GLN A 337 5.87 -28.08 29.36
N LEU A 338 6.49 -29.14 28.84
CA LEU A 338 7.92 -29.40 29.00
C LEU A 338 8.80 -28.29 28.41
N LEU A 339 8.30 -27.53 27.43
CA LEU A 339 9.01 -26.41 26.81
C LEU A 339 9.26 -25.23 27.77
N SER A 340 8.60 -25.21 28.94
CA SER A 340 8.84 -24.22 30.00
C SER A 340 10.30 -24.18 30.48
N GLN A 341 11.08 -25.21 30.18
CA GLN A 341 12.51 -25.29 30.47
C GLN A 341 13.38 -24.49 29.47
N LEU A 342 12.83 -24.08 28.33
CA LEU A 342 13.57 -23.35 27.28
C LEU A 342 13.65 -21.85 27.59
N THR A 343 14.49 -21.47 28.55
CA THR A 343 14.57 -20.09 29.06
C THR A 343 15.04 -19.05 28.04
N GLU A 344 15.73 -19.47 26.97
CA GLU A 344 16.20 -18.60 25.88
C GLU A 344 15.19 -18.47 24.72
N LEU A 345 14.03 -19.12 24.81
CA LEU A 345 13.03 -19.13 23.76
C LEU A 345 12.46 -17.71 23.56
N LYS A 346 12.54 -17.22 22.32
CA LYS A 346 12.02 -15.90 21.89
C LYS A 346 10.77 -16.01 21.04
N GLU A 347 10.71 -17.05 20.22
CA GLU A 347 9.59 -17.29 19.31
C GLU A 347 9.12 -18.75 19.35
N LEU A 348 7.82 -18.92 19.54
CA LEU A 348 7.18 -20.24 19.57
C LEU A 348 6.10 -20.32 18.50
N PHE A 349 6.27 -21.24 17.55
CA PHE A 349 5.28 -21.56 16.53
C PHE A 349 4.70 -22.95 16.77
N LEU A 350 3.43 -22.99 17.17
CA LEU A 350 2.68 -24.21 17.41
C LEU A 350 1.72 -24.46 16.26
N LYS A 351 1.83 -25.63 15.64
CA LYS A 351 0.84 -26.11 14.66
C LYS A 351 0.05 -27.26 15.28
N ALA A 352 -1.28 -27.15 15.30
CA ALA A 352 -2.16 -28.20 15.83
C ALA A 352 -3.20 -28.64 14.79
N LYS A 353 -3.42 -29.95 14.71
CA LYS A 353 -4.54 -30.56 13.96
C LYS A 353 -5.76 -30.83 14.85
N GLU A 354 -5.66 -30.50 16.13
CA GLU A 354 -6.70 -30.70 17.14
C GLU A 354 -7.28 -29.35 17.59
N MET A 355 -8.32 -29.39 18.44
CA MET A 355 -8.95 -28.18 18.99
C MET A 355 -8.00 -27.41 19.92
N PHE A 356 -8.16 -26.08 20.01
CA PHE A 356 -7.37 -25.23 20.90
C PHE A 356 -7.39 -25.74 22.34
N ALA A 357 -8.55 -26.18 22.82
CA ALA A 357 -8.76 -26.71 24.17
C ALA A 357 -7.82 -27.86 24.59
N LYS A 358 -7.32 -28.64 23.62
CA LYS A 358 -6.42 -29.76 23.91
C LYS A 358 -4.97 -29.34 24.08
N ILE A 359 -4.55 -28.29 23.37
CA ILE A 359 -3.16 -27.79 23.38
C ILE A 359 -2.97 -26.65 24.38
N SER A 360 -4.01 -25.84 24.60
CA SER A 360 -3.91 -24.61 25.39
C SER A 360 -3.44 -24.82 26.83
N PRO A 361 -3.79 -25.92 27.55
CA PRO A 361 -3.33 -26.11 28.93
C PRO A 361 -1.80 -26.19 29.08
N GLY A 362 -1.09 -26.57 28.02
CA GLY A 362 0.37 -26.69 28.05
C GLY A 362 1.11 -25.36 27.86
N ILE A 363 0.42 -24.32 27.40
CA ILE A 363 1.02 -23.06 26.98
C ILE A 363 1.34 -22.12 28.16
N PRO A 364 0.44 -21.88 29.13
CA PRO A 364 0.73 -20.98 30.24
C PRO A 364 2.01 -21.29 31.02
N PRO A 365 2.35 -22.56 31.34
CA PRO A 365 3.65 -22.88 31.94
C PRO A 365 4.84 -22.38 31.13
N VAL A 366 4.75 -22.41 29.80
CA VAL A 366 5.80 -21.92 28.89
C VAL A 366 5.89 -20.41 28.93
N VAL A 367 4.76 -19.71 28.78
CA VAL A 367 4.74 -18.23 28.80
C VAL A 367 5.22 -17.69 30.15
N ASN A 368 4.82 -18.34 31.24
CA ASN A 368 5.22 -17.95 32.59
C ASN A 368 6.71 -18.17 32.87
N SER A 369 7.31 -19.23 32.31
CA SER A 369 8.71 -19.59 32.58
C SER A 369 9.70 -18.96 31.60
N CYS A 370 9.35 -18.86 30.32
CA CYS A 370 10.23 -18.35 29.26
C CYS A 370 10.14 -16.82 29.15
N LYS A 371 10.86 -16.10 30.02
CA LYS A 371 10.80 -14.63 30.10
C LYS A 371 11.23 -13.87 28.84
N LYS A 372 11.98 -14.52 27.94
CA LYS A 372 12.40 -13.95 26.65
C LYS A 372 11.37 -14.18 25.53
N LEU A 373 10.30 -14.91 25.80
CA LEU A 373 9.28 -15.28 24.80
C LEU A 373 8.44 -14.05 24.45
N ALA A 374 8.81 -13.41 23.35
CA ALA A 374 8.13 -12.23 22.83
C ALA A 374 6.94 -12.61 21.94
N LYS A 375 7.10 -13.64 21.11
CA LYS A 375 6.14 -13.97 20.06
C LYS A 375 5.63 -15.40 20.16
N ILE A 376 4.32 -15.56 20.16
CA ILE A 376 3.65 -16.86 20.13
C ILE A 376 2.70 -16.90 18.95
N TYR A 377 2.95 -17.81 18.02
CA TYR A 377 2.10 -18.07 16.87
C TYR A 377 1.46 -19.45 16.99
N ILE A 378 0.14 -19.51 16.98
CA ILE A 378 -0.61 -20.76 17.09
C ILE A 378 -1.49 -20.92 15.87
N GLU A 379 -1.30 -22.02 15.15
CA GLU A 379 -2.06 -22.35 13.96
C GLU A 379 -2.88 -23.62 14.16
N ILE A 380 -4.21 -23.49 14.07
CA ILE A 380 -5.16 -24.54 14.42
C ILE A 380 -5.92 -24.96 13.16
N HIS A 381 -5.81 -26.25 12.81
CA HIS A 381 -6.47 -26.86 11.66
C HIS A 381 -7.25 -28.11 12.11
N PRO A 382 -8.39 -27.94 12.81
CA PRO A 382 -9.17 -29.10 13.24
C PRO A 382 -9.72 -29.83 12.02
N ARG A 383 -9.79 -31.17 12.09
CA ARG A 383 -10.39 -31.99 11.02
C ARG A 383 -11.90 -31.79 10.87
N ASN A 384 -12.57 -31.38 11.95
CA ASN A 384 -14.02 -31.12 11.97
C ASN A 384 -14.26 -29.62 12.21
N THR A 385 -15.04 -28.99 11.33
CA THR A 385 -15.30 -27.53 11.35
C THR A 385 -16.49 -27.13 12.22
N GLU A 386 -17.18 -28.08 12.86
CA GLU A 386 -18.48 -27.86 13.52
C GLU A 386 -18.43 -27.79 15.06
N SER A 387 -17.29 -28.08 15.70
CA SER A 387 -17.15 -28.03 17.17
C SER A 387 -16.47 -26.73 17.63
N CYS A 388 -17.01 -26.10 18.70
CA CYS A 388 -16.48 -24.87 19.30
C CYS A 388 -14.95 -24.92 19.44
N LEU A 389 -14.23 -23.96 18.85
CA LEU A 389 -12.76 -23.90 18.95
C LEU A 389 -12.31 -23.59 20.38
N VAL A 390 -13.10 -22.83 21.15
CA VAL A 390 -12.79 -22.37 22.51
C VAL A 390 -14.02 -22.44 23.42
N ASP A 391 -14.00 -23.35 24.38
CA ASP A 391 -14.96 -23.38 25.48
C ASP A 391 -14.59 -22.39 26.61
N MET A 392 -15.43 -22.28 27.64
CA MET A 392 -15.16 -21.40 28.79
C MET A 392 -13.78 -21.67 29.42
N LYS A 393 -13.41 -22.95 29.61
CA LYS A 393 -12.13 -23.33 30.21
C LYS A 393 -10.94 -22.89 29.37
N SER A 394 -11.05 -23.01 28.05
CA SER A 394 -10.03 -22.61 27.10
C SER A 394 -9.92 -21.08 26.97
N SER A 395 -11.02 -20.36 27.21
CA SER A 395 -11.03 -18.90 27.27
C SER A 395 -10.32 -18.38 28.53
N GLU A 396 -10.50 -19.05 29.66
CA GLU A 396 -9.74 -18.77 30.89
C GLU A 396 -8.23 -18.91 30.66
N ILE A 397 -7.82 -19.99 29.98
CA ILE A 397 -6.42 -20.21 29.60
C ILE A 397 -5.93 -19.12 28.63
N LEU A 398 -6.77 -18.70 27.69
CA LEU A 398 -6.43 -17.62 26.77
C LEU A 398 -6.16 -16.31 27.53
N VAL A 399 -6.94 -15.98 28.56
CA VAL A 399 -6.68 -14.81 29.41
C VAL A 399 -5.31 -14.92 30.09
N GLU A 400 -5.01 -16.07 30.69
CA GLU A 400 -3.71 -16.31 31.34
C GLU A 400 -2.55 -16.12 30.35
N MET A 401 -2.67 -16.66 29.14
CA MET A 401 -1.67 -16.51 28.08
C MET A 401 -1.45 -15.06 27.68
N LEU A 402 -2.55 -14.31 27.48
CA LEU A 402 -2.51 -12.90 27.06
C LEU A 402 -1.90 -12.01 28.16
N GLU A 403 -2.23 -12.26 29.43
CA GLU A 403 -1.65 -11.55 30.57
C GLU A 403 -0.17 -11.86 30.81
N ALA A 404 0.27 -13.09 30.54
CA ALA A 404 1.67 -13.47 30.70
C ALA A 404 2.55 -13.08 29.49
N CYS A 405 1.94 -12.84 28.32
CA CYS A 405 2.64 -12.51 27.07
C CYS A 405 3.54 -11.28 27.22
N GLN A 406 4.77 -11.31 26.70
CA GLN A 406 5.68 -10.16 26.73
C GLN A 406 5.41 -9.13 25.62
N ASP A 407 5.00 -9.56 24.43
CA ASP A 407 4.79 -8.65 23.28
C ASP A 407 3.57 -9.05 22.43
N GLU A 408 3.65 -10.15 21.68
CA GLU A 408 2.61 -10.52 20.70
C GLU A 408 2.16 -11.98 20.81
N ILE A 409 0.84 -12.17 20.84
CA ILE A 409 0.20 -13.47 20.61
C ILE A 409 -0.65 -13.37 19.35
N TYR A 410 -0.46 -14.32 18.46
CA TYR A 410 -1.27 -14.50 17.27
C TYR A 410 -1.79 -15.93 17.18
N ILE A 411 -3.11 -16.07 17.18
CA ILE A 411 -3.80 -17.36 17.08
C ILE A 411 -4.66 -17.33 15.82
N ARG A 412 -4.46 -18.30 14.93
CA ARG A 412 -5.20 -18.41 13.67
C ARG A 412 -5.81 -19.79 13.50
N SER A 413 -7.04 -19.80 13.02
CA SER A 413 -7.67 -20.96 12.41
C SER A 413 -8.01 -20.68 10.94
N GLN A 414 -8.58 -21.67 10.24
CA GLN A 414 -8.97 -21.51 8.82
C GLN A 414 -9.89 -20.30 8.57
N LYS A 415 -10.77 -19.96 9.52
CA LYS A 415 -11.83 -18.94 9.34
C LYS A 415 -11.85 -17.84 10.38
N SER A 416 -10.91 -17.82 11.33
CA SER A 416 -10.92 -16.87 12.45
C SER A 416 -9.53 -16.62 13.01
N ARG A 417 -9.36 -15.49 13.70
CA ARG A 417 -8.10 -15.07 14.30
C ARG A 417 -8.32 -14.31 15.60
N ILE A 418 -7.40 -14.49 16.54
CA ILE A 418 -7.24 -13.63 17.71
C ILE A 418 -5.81 -13.10 17.66
N SER A 419 -5.64 -11.79 17.83
CA SER A 419 -4.32 -11.21 18.00
C SER A 419 -4.30 -10.22 19.15
N PHE A 420 -3.20 -10.21 19.88
CA PHE A 420 -2.96 -9.28 20.96
C PHE A 420 -1.56 -8.73 20.82
N LYS A 421 -1.46 -7.40 20.86
CA LYS A 421 -0.22 -6.64 20.82
C LYS A 421 -0.12 -5.82 22.10
N ARG A 422 0.75 -6.21 23.03
CA ARG A 422 0.90 -5.55 24.35
C ARG A 422 1.38 -4.11 24.20
N GLY A 423 2.37 -3.86 23.34
CA GLY A 423 2.89 -2.50 23.12
C GLY A 423 1.83 -1.51 22.63
N LYS A 424 0.87 -1.99 21.81
CA LYS A 424 -0.28 -1.19 21.34
C LYS A 424 -1.51 -1.32 22.24
N LYS A 425 -1.46 -2.10 23.33
CA LYS A 425 -2.60 -2.43 24.20
C LYS A 425 -3.87 -2.82 23.43
N THR A 426 -3.70 -3.51 22.30
CA THR A 426 -4.77 -3.77 21.34
C THR A 426 -5.08 -5.26 21.29
N LEU A 427 -6.37 -5.58 21.41
CA LEU A 427 -6.90 -6.93 21.28
C LEU A 427 -7.86 -6.99 20.08
N ASN A 428 -7.53 -7.84 19.11
CA ASN A 428 -8.39 -8.15 17.98
C ASN A 428 -9.00 -9.54 18.17
N VAL A 429 -10.32 -9.60 18.12
CA VAL A 429 -11.10 -10.83 18.32
C VAL A 429 -12.03 -11.05 17.13
N ASP A 430 -11.85 -12.16 16.43
CA ASP A 430 -12.86 -12.67 15.50
C ASP A 430 -13.81 -13.60 16.24
N MET A 431 -15.09 -13.23 16.31
CA MET A 431 -16.11 -14.00 17.05
C MET A 431 -16.36 -15.39 16.51
N LYS A 432 -16.00 -15.68 15.24
CA LYS A 432 -16.02 -17.05 14.71
C LYS A 432 -15.10 -17.98 15.49
N PHE A 433 -14.11 -17.45 16.21
CA PHE A 433 -13.24 -18.21 17.10
C PHE A 433 -14.00 -18.83 18.28
N PHE A 434 -15.14 -18.26 18.67
CA PHE A 434 -15.98 -18.77 19.76
C PHE A 434 -17.21 -19.56 19.26
N ILE A 435 -17.37 -19.74 17.93
CA ILE A 435 -18.52 -20.42 17.27
C ILE A 435 -19.86 -20.01 17.93
N GLU A 436 -20.08 -18.70 18.04
CA GLU A 436 -21.31 -18.11 18.58
C GLU A 436 -21.58 -18.39 20.07
N ASN A 437 -20.65 -19.02 20.81
CA ASN A 437 -20.69 -19.04 22.28
C ASN A 437 -20.32 -17.66 22.83
N ASN A 438 -21.33 -16.84 22.99
CA ASN A 438 -21.19 -15.45 23.41
C ASN A 438 -20.71 -15.30 24.85
N LEU A 439 -20.84 -16.33 25.70
CA LEU A 439 -20.34 -16.30 27.07
C LEU A 439 -18.84 -16.58 27.13
N ALA A 440 -18.30 -17.32 26.16
CA ALA A 440 -16.88 -17.67 26.13
C ALA A 440 -15.96 -16.47 25.88
N ILE A 441 -16.46 -15.32 25.42
CA ILE A 441 -15.65 -14.09 25.35
C ILE A 441 -15.57 -13.34 26.68
N GLN A 442 -16.51 -13.58 27.61
CA GLN A 442 -16.61 -12.87 28.89
C GLN A 442 -15.29 -12.86 29.69
N PRO A 443 -14.51 -13.97 29.78
CA PRO A 443 -13.23 -13.96 30.50
C PRO A 443 -12.23 -12.92 30.01
N LEU A 444 -12.24 -12.58 28.70
CA LEU A 444 -11.37 -11.56 28.12
C LEU A 444 -11.59 -10.17 28.72
N ALA A 445 -12.76 -9.92 29.33
CA ALA A 445 -13.04 -8.67 30.02
C ALA A 445 -12.06 -8.43 31.18
N ARG A 446 -11.43 -9.46 31.74
CA ARG A 446 -10.47 -9.32 32.86
C ARG A 446 -9.13 -8.75 32.43
N LEU A 447 -8.80 -8.71 31.14
CA LEU A 447 -7.48 -8.28 30.66
C LEU A 447 -7.15 -6.84 31.05
N GLU A 448 -6.12 -6.61 31.86
CA GLU A 448 -5.72 -5.28 32.35
C GLU A 448 -4.93 -4.51 31.30
N ALA A 449 -4.16 -5.20 30.46
CA ALA A 449 -3.27 -4.58 29.47
C ALA A 449 -3.97 -4.09 28.17
N VAL A 450 -5.31 -4.04 28.13
CA VAL A 450 -6.08 -3.78 26.89
C VAL A 450 -6.85 -2.46 26.99
N ASN A 451 -6.49 -1.52 26.11
CA ASN A 451 -7.16 -0.22 25.97
C ASN A 451 -8.02 -0.12 24.71
N HIS A 452 -7.71 -0.96 23.71
CA HIS A 452 -8.34 -0.94 22.40
C HIS A 452 -8.83 -2.34 22.04
N ILE A 453 -10.14 -2.48 21.83
CA ILE A 453 -10.76 -3.76 21.48
C ILE A 453 -11.37 -3.65 20.09
N VAL A 454 -11.02 -4.60 19.22
CA VAL A 454 -11.63 -4.77 17.91
C VAL A 454 -12.34 -6.11 17.87
N ILE A 455 -13.66 -6.11 17.70
CA ILE A 455 -14.49 -7.30 17.60
C ILE A 455 -15.01 -7.41 16.16
N LYS A 456 -14.79 -8.56 15.52
CA LYS A 456 -15.25 -8.85 14.16
C LYS A 456 -16.14 -10.08 14.12
N GLY A 457 -16.94 -10.22 13.06
CA GLY A 457 -17.79 -11.38 12.82
C GLY A 457 -19.26 -11.16 13.17
N ARG A 458 -20.14 -11.79 12.38
CA ARG A 458 -21.61 -11.62 12.45
C ARG A 458 -22.18 -12.28 13.70
N ARG A 459 -23.01 -11.55 14.45
CA ARG A 459 -23.74 -12.02 15.63
C ARG A 459 -25.07 -11.31 15.78
N LYS A 460 -25.93 -11.90 16.63
CA LYS A 460 -27.18 -11.27 17.06
C LYS A 460 -26.87 -10.07 17.97
N ALA A 461 -27.55 -8.95 17.75
CA ALA A 461 -27.50 -7.82 18.68
C ALA A 461 -27.96 -8.24 20.08
N GLY A 462 -27.32 -7.70 21.12
CA GLY A 462 -27.51 -8.09 22.53
C GLY A 462 -26.58 -9.20 23.01
N SER A 463 -25.87 -9.88 22.11
CA SER A 463 -25.03 -11.04 22.46
C SER A 463 -23.78 -10.71 23.29
N LEU A 464 -23.29 -9.47 23.26
CA LEU A 464 -22.12 -9.01 24.01
C LEU A 464 -22.45 -8.41 25.37
N ARG A 465 -23.72 -8.35 25.76
CA ARG A 465 -24.14 -7.68 26.98
C ARG A 465 -23.32 -8.11 28.20
N GLU A 466 -23.19 -9.42 28.43
CA GLU A 466 -22.46 -9.97 29.58
C GLU A 466 -20.96 -9.66 29.53
N PHE A 467 -20.37 -9.56 28.34
CA PHE A 467 -18.97 -9.17 28.17
C PHE A 467 -18.77 -7.69 28.51
N PHE A 468 -19.65 -6.81 28.04
CA PHE A 468 -19.58 -5.38 28.38
C PHE A 468 -19.92 -5.10 29.84
N ALA A 469 -20.87 -5.83 30.42
CA ALA A 469 -21.16 -5.78 31.85
C ALA A 469 -19.91 -6.17 32.67
N ALA A 470 -19.22 -7.25 32.28
CA ALA A 470 -17.97 -7.66 32.92
C ALA A 470 -16.86 -6.61 32.77
N LEU A 471 -16.76 -5.94 31.62
CA LEU A 471 -15.85 -4.82 31.41
C LEU A 471 -16.19 -3.63 32.31
N ALA A 472 -17.48 -3.32 32.49
CA ALA A 472 -17.99 -2.23 33.32
C ALA A 472 -17.90 -2.48 34.84
N MET A 473 -17.66 -3.72 35.28
CA MET A 473 -17.48 -4.04 36.71
C MET A 473 -16.02 -3.93 37.20
N LYS A 474 -15.05 -3.70 36.32
CA LYS A 474 -13.63 -3.55 36.72
C LYS A 474 -13.43 -2.31 37.59
N LYS A 475 -12.51 -2.37 38.56
CA LYS A 475 -12.19 -1.21 39.40
C LYS A 475 -11.37 -0.15 38.66
N ASN A 476 -10.52 -0.58 37.73
CA ASN A 476 -9.70 0.26 36.85
C ASN A 476 -10.11 -0.03 35.40
N HIS A 477 -10.88 0.87 34.80
CA HIS A 477 -11.17 0.79 33.37
C HIS A 477 -10.14 1.62 32.61
N ASP A 478 -9.37 0.97 31.74
CA ASP A 478 -8.48 1.64 30.77
C ASP A 478 -8.99 1.48 29.34
N LEU A 479 -10.19 0.90 29.14
CA LEU A 479 -10.79 0.75 27.83
C LEU A 479 -11.12 2.13 27.27
N GLN A 480 -10.39 2.55 26.24
CA GLN A 480 -10.53 3.84 25.59
C GLN A 480 -11.34 3.72 24.30
N SER A 481 -11.04 2.71 23.48
CA SER A 481 -11.70 2.53 22.19
C SER A 481 -12.27 1.13 21.98
N LEU A 482 -13.44 1.13 21.35
CA LEU A 482 -14.13 -0.08 20.91
C LEU A 482 -14.49 0.03 19.43
N CYS A 483 -14.03 -0.94 18.65
CA CYS A 483 -14.42 -1.11 17.26
C CYS A 483 -15.16 -2.43 17.07
N ILE A 484 -16.35 -2.36 16.46
CA ILE A 484 -17.14 -3.53 16.10
C ILE A 484 -17.42 -3.50 14.60
N THR A 485 -17.04 -4.57 13.92
CA THR A 485 -17.36 -4.77 12.50
C THR A 485 -18.30 -5.95 12.33
N ASP A 486 -19.11 -5.92 11.27
CA ASP A 486 -19.97 -7.03 10.83
C ASP A 486 -21.18 -7.38 11.74
N SER A 487 -21.36 -6.66 12.85
CA SER A 487 -22.47 -6.82 13.80
C SER A 487 -22.95 -5.47 14.33
N SER A 488 -24.18 -5.42 14.83
CA SER A 488 -24.77 -4.24 15.48
C SER A 488 -24.91 -4.43 16.98
N LEU A 489 -24.74 -3.34 17.73
CA LEU A 489 -25.03 -3.30 19.17
C LEU A 489 -26.48 -2.91 19.42
N ASP A 490 -27.10 -3.50 20.44
CA ASP A 490 -28.40 -3.09 20.94
C ASP A 490 -28.32 -2.07 22.10
N PHE A 491 -29.48 -1.70 22.60
CA PHE A 491 -29.61 -0.77 23.70
C PHE A 491 -29.01 -1.31 25.01
N SER A 492 -29.16 -2.60 25.28
CA SER A 492 -28.64 -3.21 26.51
C SER A 492 -27.11 -3.23 26.51
N GLU A 493 -26.48 -3.57 25.39
CA GLU A 493 -25.02 -3.58 25.23
C GLU A 493 -24.43 -2.18 25.37
N THR A 494 -25.05 -1.19 24.72
CA THR A 494 -24.60 0.21 24.81
C THR A 494 -24.85 0.83 26.19
N THR A 495 -25.84 0.34 26.94
CA THR A 495 -26.03 0.73 28.35
C THR A 495 -24.86 0.24 29.21
N GLU A 496 -24.44 -1.02 29.04
CA GLU A 496 -23.28 -1.54 29.78
C GLU A 496 -21.98 -0.80 29.41
N LEU A 497 -21.79 -0.47 28.12
CA LEU A 497 -20.65 0.34 27.68
C LEU A 497 -20.65 1.75 28.29
N ALA A 498 -21.82 2.37 28.45
CA ALA A 498 -21.93 3.70 29.04
C ALA A 498 -21.48 3.75 30.51
N ASN A 499 -21.46 2.60 31.20
CA ASN A 499 -20.96 2.50 32.57
C ASN A 499 -19.42 2.52 32.64
N ILE A 500 -18.71 2.38 31.51
CA ILE A 500 -17.25 2.40 31.43
C ILE A 500 -16.78 3.86 31.32
N THR A 501 -16.31 4.44 32.43
CA THR A 501 -15.96 5.87 32.50
C THR A 501 -14.75 6.28 31.65
N SER A 502 -13.88 5.32 31.29
CA SER A 502 -12.70 5.56 30.45
C SER A 502 -12.99 5.53 28.95
N TRP A 503 -14.21 5.13 28.56
CA TRP A 503 -14.57 4.94 27.16
C TRP A 503 -14.71 6.29 26.45
N THR A 504 -13.89 6.53 25.44
CA THR A 504 -13.82 7.81 24.73
C THR A 504 -14.08 7.69 23.24
N SER A 505 -13.91 6.51 22.65
CA SER A 505 -13.98 6.29 21.21
C SER A 505 -14.82 5.06 20.84
N PHE A 506 -15.70 5.23 19.85
CA PHE A 506 -16.54 4.15 19.33
C PHE A 506 -16.58 4.09 17.82
N ARG A 507 -16.43 2.90 17.25
CA ARG A 507 -16.69 2.63 15.83
C ARG A 507 -17.56 1.40 15.68
N GLY A 508 -18.74 1.52 15.07
CA GLY A 508 -19.57 0.34 14.81
C GLY A 508 -20.98 0.64 14.34
N VAL A 509 -21.82 -0.39 14.28
CA VAL A 509 -23.23 -0.29 13.89
C VAL A 509 -24.11 -0.35 15.14
N LEU A 510 -25.15 0.48 15.22
CA LEU A 510 -26.16 0.44 16.28
C LEU A 510 -27.49 -0.04 15.71
N SER A 511 -28.13 -0.99 16.40
CA SER A 511 -29.45 -1.53 16.03
C SER A 511 -30.61 -0.75 16.66
N ASN A 512 -30.35 -0.02 17.76
CA ASN A 512 -31.35 0.76 18.47
C ASN A 512 -30.94 2.23 18.52
N LYS A 513 -31.84 3.11 18.11
CA LYS A 513 -31.60 4.56 18.09
C LYS A 513 -31.46 5.18 19.48
N ARG A 514 -32.07 4.60 20.51
CA ARG A 514 -31.89 5.10 21.89
C ARG A 514 -30.43 5.02 22.33
N SER A 515 -29.63 4.14 21.72
CA SER A 515 -28.21 3.98 22.03
C SER A 515 -27.36 5.22 21.73
N TYR A 516 -27.81 6.13 20.85
CA TYR A 516 -27.06 7.36 20.56
C TYR A 516 -26.85 8.24 21.80
N GLN A 517 -27.76 8.18 22.79
CA GLN A 517 -27.61 8.95 24.04
C GLN A 517 -26.35 8.56 24.81
N HIS A 518 -25.89 7.32 24.68
CA HIS A 518 -24.70 6.81 25.35
C HIS A 518 -23.41 7.28 24.69
N LEU A 519 -23.49 7.89 23.50
CA LEU A 519 -22.34 8.41 22.77
C LEU A 519 -22.07 9.90 23.04
N LEU A 520 -22.97 10.61 23.74
CA LEU A 520 -22.91 12.06 23.94
C LEU A 520 -21.63 12.54 24.65
N ASN A 521 -21.07 11.70 25.52
CA ASN A 521 -19.89 12.02 26.31
C ASN A 521 -18.57 11.56 25.65
N LEU A 522 -18.64 10.85 24.53
CA LEU A 522 -17.45 10.36 23.83
C LEU A 522 -16.67 11.52 23.21
N SER A 523 -15.36 11.32 23.07
CA SER A 523 -14.47 12.25 22.38
C SER A 523 -14.60 12.10 20.87
N ASP A 524 -14.77 10.88 20.38
CA ASP A 524 -14.99 10.61 18.98
C ASP A 524 -15.90 9.39 18.78
N PHE A 525 -16.68 9.41 17.70
CA PHE A 525 -17.38 8.21 17.28
C PHE A 525 -17.59 8.17 15.78
N GLN A 526 -17.63 6.94 15.24
CA GLN A 526 -18.06 6.66 13.88
C GLN A 526 -19.15 5.58 13.91
N ILE A 527 -20.39 6.02 13.71
CA ILE A 527 -21.51 5.10 13.52
C ILE A 527 -21.59 4.75 12.05
N LEU A 528 -21.55 3.45 11.76
CA LEU A 528 -21.78 2.89 10.44
C LEU A 528 -23.25 2.45 10.37
N GLU A 529 -24.02 3.00 9.45
CA GLU A 529 -25.42 2.60 9.25
C GLU A 529 -25.53 1.80 7.95
N ASN A 530 -25.75 0.48 8.06
CA ASN A 530 -25.94 -0.37 6.89
C ASN A 530 -27.38 -0.23 6.38
N GLY A 531 -27.57 0.34 5.19
CA GLY A 531 -28.87 0.45 4.52
C GLY A 531 -29.52 -0.89 4.13
N THR A 532 -28.87 -2.03 4.41
CA THR A 532 -29.27 -3.37 3.97
C THR A 532 -29.50 -4.38 5.11
N ALA A 533 -29.35 -3.98 6.38
CA ALA A 533 -29.62 -4.89 7.50
C ALA A 533 -31.08 -5.40 7.52
N ASP A 534 -32.05 -4.57 7.11
CA ASP A 534 -33.46 -4.98 7.00
C ASP A 534 -33.76 -5.88 5.78
N ARG A 535 -32.87 -5.96 4.78
CA ARG A 535 -33.07 -6.85 3.61
C ARG A 535 -32.45 -8.24 3.76
N LEU A 536 -31.49 -8.41 4.69
CA LEU A 536 -30.81 -9.69 4.89
C LEU A 536 -31.59 -10.66 5.79
N HIS A 537 -32.64 -10.22 6.48
CA HIS A 537 -33.57 -11.12 7.16
C HIS A 537 -34.40 -11.99 6.20
N LEU A 538 -34.44 -11.67 4.90
CA LEU A 538 -35.28 -12.36 3.91
C LEU A 538 -34.52 -13.26 2.93
N LEU A 539 -33.19 -13.37 3.00
CA LEU A 539 -32.42 -14.21 2.09
C LEU A 539 -31.42 -15.09 2.86
N ASN A 540 -31.82 -16.35 3.07
CA ASN A 540 -30.90 -17.46 3.32
C ASN A 540 -29.93 -17.57 2.14
N LEU A 541 -28.77 -16.93 2.21
CA LEU A 541 -27.69 -17.13 1.25
C LEU A 541 -26.38 -17.42 1.99
N SER A 542 -25.94 -18.65 1.81
CA SER A 542 -24.78 -19.32 2.40
C SER A 542 -23.50 -19.07 1.60
N ASP A 543 -23.25 -17.84 1.13
CA ASP A 543 -22.07 -17.56 0.31
C ASP A 543 -21.16 -16.47 0.91
N TYR A 544 -19.99 -16.94 1.34
CA TYR A 544 -18.80 -16.16 1.67
C TYR A 544 -18.28 -15.48 0.39
N GLN A 545 -18.77 -14.28 0.06
CA GLN A 545 -18.07 -13.41 -0.93
C GLN A 545 -18.47 -11.93 -0.97
N ILE A 546 -19.22 -11.41 0.00
CA ILE A 546 -19.56 -9.97 0.03
C ILE A 546 -19.16 -9.40 1.39
N LEU A 547 -17.90 -9.04 1.58
CA LEU A 547 -17.46 -8.26 2.76
C LEU A 547 -16.15 -7.49 2.57
N GLU A 548 -15.84 -7.05 1.36
CA GLU A 548 -14.70 -6.15 1.09
C GLU A 548 -15.06 -4.87 0.32
N ASN A 549 -16.35 -4.61 0.08
CA ASN A 549 -16.81 -3.36 -0.53
C ASN A 549 -18.17 -2.91 -0.01
N ILE A 550 -18.46 -3.13 1.29
CA ILE A 550 -19.54 -2.38 1.93
C ILE A 550 -18.94 -1.05 2.36
N THR A 551 -18.77 -0.12 1.41
CA THR A 551 -18.74 1.30 1.76
C THR A 551 -20.02 1.54 2.54
N ALA A 552 -19.93 1.81 3.83
CA ALA A 552 -21.11 2.13 4.64
C ALA A 552 -21.84 3.28 3.94
N ASP A 553 -22.99 2.98 3.32
CA ASP A 553 -23.81 3.92 2.57
C ASP A 553 -24.30 5.07 3.45
N ARG A 554 -24.17 4.93 4.78
CA ARG A 554 -24.51 5.93 5.78
C ARG A 554 -23.45 5.91 6.89
N HIS A 555 -22.92 7.08 7.24
CA HIS A 555 -22.10 7.21 8.44
C HIS A 555 -22.30 8.55 9.13
N ILE A 556 -22.22 8.51 10.46
CA ILE A 556 -22.18 9.67 11.34
C ILE A 556 -20.80 9.65 11.98
N ILE A 557 -20.01 10.69 11.73
CA ILE A 557 -18.67 10.84 12.29
C ILE A 557 -18.68 12.11 13.13
N PHE A 558 -18.26 11.97 14.38
CA PHE A 558 -18.06 13.09 15.28
C PHE A 558 -16.65 13.04 15.86
N ASP A 559 -16.02 14.21 15.92
CA ASP A 559 -14.75 14.43 16.59
C ASP A 559 -14.86 15.70 17.43
N LYS A 560 -14.83 15.52 18.76
CA LYS A 560 -14.93 16.58 19.76
C LYS A 560 -13.71 17.49 19.75
N SER A 561 -12.53 17.00 19.35
CA SER A 561 -11.29 17.78 19.34
C SER A 561 -11.35 18.87 18.27
N THR A 562 -11.88 18.53 17.10
CA THR A 562 -12.11 19.47 15.99
C THR A 562 -13.49 20.13 16.05
N GLY A 563 -14.39 19.60 16.87
CA GLY A 563 -15.80 20.02 16.92
C GLY A 563 -16.55 19.73 15.64
N THR A 564 -16.09 18.74 14.87
CA THR A 564 -16.61 18.44 13.54
C THR A 564 -17.57 17.27 13.60
N LEU A 565 -18.72 17.47 12.97
CA LEU A 565 -19.72 16.44 12.73
C LEU A 565 -19.95 16.32 11.22
N ASP A 566 -19.71 15.13 10.69
CA ASP A 566 -20.02 14.75 9.33
C ASP A 566 -21.15 13.72 9.32
N PHE A 567 -22.24 14.08 8.65
CA PHE A 567 -23.35 13.20 8.32
C PHE A 567 -23.33 12.92 6.82
N VAL A 568 -23.14 11.67 6.42
CA VAL A 568 -23.11 11.28 5.01
C VAL A 568 -24.11 10.17 4.75
N ARG A 569 -24.97 10.36 3.75
CA ARG A 569 -25.92 9.37 3.23
C ARG A 569 -25.85 9.28 1.71
N LYS A 570 -25.62 8.07 1.20
CA LYS A 570 -25.59 7.72 -0.23
C LYS A 570 -26.77 6.80 -0.55
N GLY A 571 -27.64 7.17 -1.50
CA GLY A 571 -28.80 6.36 -1.92
C GLY A 571 -30.08 7.17 -2.24
N SER A 572 -31.12 6.49 -2.74
CA SER A 572 -32.41 7.08 -3.10
C SER A 572 -33.30 7.39 -1.88
N LYS A 573 -34.19 8.37 -2.03
CA LYS A 573 -35.13 8.90 -1.02
C LYS A 573 -35.86 7.79 -0.25
N LEU A 574 -35.52 7.62 1.03
CA LEU A 574 -36.31 6.95 2.07
C LEU A 574 -36.01 7.68 3.39
N ASP A 575 -36.94 7.67 4.33
CA ASP A 575 -36.97 8.56 5.51
C ASP A 575 -35.62 8.76 6.23
N PHE A 576 -35.35 10.00 6.62
CA PHE A 576 -34.41 10.31 7.71
C PHE A 576 -34.88 9.49 8.94
N PRO A 577 -34.00 9.03 9.85
CA PRO A 577 -34.47 8.80 11.21
C PRO A 577 -35.28 10.04 11.66
N ASN A 578 -36.53 9.85 12.11
CA ASN A 578 -37.53 10.90 12.35
C ASN A 578 -36.94 12.12 13.06
N ALA A 579 -37.59 13.29 12.96
CA ALA A 579 -37.12 14.56 13.57
C ALA A 579 -36.72 14.52 15.07
N PHE A 580 -37.10 13.47 15.81
CA PHE A 580 -36.62 13.15 17.17
C PHE A 580 -35.17 12.66 17.25
N ASP A 581 -34.66 12.03 16.18
CA ASP A 581 -33.40 11.31 16.14
C ASP A 581 -32.18 12.23 15.95
N LEU A 582 -32.37 13.51 15.61
CA LEU A 582 -31.29 14.49 15.44
C LEU A 582 -31.06 15.37 16.70
N HIS A 583 -31.92 15.22 17.71
CA HIS A 583 -31.81 15.99 18.95
C HIS A 583 -30.49 15.74 19.68
N PHE A 584 -30.07 14.47 19.78
CA PHE A 584 -28.83 14.10 20.44
C PHE A 584 -27.61 14.76 19.74
N ILE A 585 -27.66 14.84 18.41
CA ILE A 585 -26.59 15.41 17.59
C ILE A 585 -26.45 16.91 17.85
N ALA A 586 -27.56 17.64 17.89
CA ALA A 586 -27.54 19.07 18.18
C ALA A 586 -27.03 19.38 19.60
N SER A 587 -27.13 18.43 20.53
CA SER A 587 -26.69 18.58 21.93
C SER A 587 -25.21 18.21 22.18
N LEU A 588 -24.45 17.83 21.15
CA LEU A 588 -23.04 17.47 21.29
C LEU A 588 -22.21 18.64 21.82
N GLN A 589 -21.29 18.36 22.74
CA GLN A 589 -20.40 19.38 23.30
C GLN A 589 -19.32 19.79 22.30
N ASN A 590 -18.95 21.08 22.29
CA ASN A 590 -17.93 21.65 21.41
C ASN A 590 -18.24 21.48 19.91
N LEU A 591 -19.51 21.42 19.52
CA LEU A 591 -19.89 21.34 18.11
C LEU A 591 -19.68 22.70 17.42
N ARG A 592 -18.74 22.74 16.47
CA ARG A 592 -18.37 23.96 15.72
C ARG A 592 -18.65 23.85 14.24
N HIS A 593 -18.50 22.65 13.68
CA HIS A 593 -18.66 22.40 12.26
C HIS A 593 -19.64 21.26 12.02
N VAL A 594 -20.67 21.53 11.21
CA VAL A 594 -21.67 20.54 10.82
C VAL A 594 -21.70 20.44 9.29
N SER A 595 -21.54 19.23 8.77
CA SER A 595 -21.58 18.93 7.35
C SER A 595 -22.55 17.79 7.10
N ILE A 596 -23.56 18.06 6.29
CA ILE A 596 -24.70 17.18 6.03
C ILE A 596 -24.72 16.89 4.53
N ARG A 597 -24.52 15.63 4.13
CA ARG A 597 -24.49 15.19 2.72
C ARG A 597 -25.50 14.05 2.52
N GLY A 598 -26.39 14.16 1.53
CA GLY A 598 -27.40 13.15 1.21
C GLY A 598 -28.78 13.73 0.84
N SER A 599 -29.71 12.86 0.44
CA SER A 599 -31.10 13.25 0.15
C SER A 599 -31.95 13.20 1.42
N PHE A 600 -32.62 14.32 1.74
CA PHE A 600 -33.34 14.52 2.99
C PHE A 600 -34.79 15.00 2.77
N ILE A 601 -35.65 14.77 3.76
CA ILE A 601 -37.03 15.27 3.77
C ILE A 601 -37.05 16.66 4.41
N TRP A 602 -37.76 17.61 3.78
CA TRP A 602 -37.80 19.02 4.19
C TRP A 602 -38.14 19.24 5.67
N SER A 603 -39.20 18.60 6.19
CA SER A 603 -39.67 18.81 7.57
C SER A 603 -38.64 18.41 8.64
N ASN A 604 -37.88 17.34 8.41
CA ASN A 604 -36.88 16.86 9.37
C ASN A 604 -35.66 17.80 9.45
N MET A 605 -35.27 18.38 8.32
CA MET A 605 -34.15 19.33 8.25
C MET A 605 -34.49 20.67 8.93
N GLN A 606 -35.71 21.17 8.76
CA GLN A 606 -36.14 22.39 9.43
C GLN A 606 -36.09 22.25 10.96
N ASN A 607 -36.60 21.13 11.51
CA ASN A 607 -36.52 20.88 12.95
C ASN A 607 -35.07 20.76 13.42
N PHE A 608 -34.19 20.17 12.61
CA PHE A 608 -32.78 20.09 12.95
C PHE A 608 -32.11 21.47 12.99
N PHE A 609 -32.39 22.36 12.03
CA PHE A 609 -31.88 23.74 12.08
C PHE A 609 -32.41 24.50 13.29
N TYR A 610 -33.68 24.31 13.66
CA TYR A 610 -34.24 24.85 14.90
C TYR A 610 -33.47 24.34 16.14
N GLN A 611 -33.18 23.04 16.21
CA GLN A 611 -32.39 22.46 17.30
C GLN A 611 -30.95 22.99 17.32
N LEU A 612 -30.27 23.03 16.18
CA LEU A 612 -28.92 23.60 16.09
C LEU A 612 -28.91 25.07 16.53
N ALA A 613 -29.90 25.86 16.13
CA ALA A 613 -30.02 27.25 16.56
C ALA A 613 -30.23 27.36 18.07
N THR A 614 -31.03 26.46 18.65
CA THR A 614 -31.34 26.44 20.08
C THR A 614 -30.13 26.06 20.94
N TRP A 615 -29.37 25.04 20.53
CA TRP A 615 -28.29 24.46 21.35
C TRP A 615 -26.89 24.98 20.98
N GLN A 616 -26.69 25.38 19.73
CA GLN A 616 -25.38 25.73 19.17
C GLN A 616 -25.38 27.10 18.48
N GLY A 617 -26.40 27.94 18.70
CA GLY A 617 -26.51 29.24 18.05
C GLY A 617 -25.32 30.18 18.29
N GLU A 618 -24.68 30.07 19.45
CA GLU A 618 -23.52 30.87 19.85
C GLU A 618 -22.16 30.16 19.61
N THR A 619 -22.15 28.90 19.19
CA THR A 619 -20.93 28.08 19.07
C THR A 619 -20.68 27.57 17.65
N LEU A 620 -21.74 27.39 16.85
CA LEU A 620 -21.62 26.83 15.51
C LEU A 620 -21.01 27.84 14.54
N GLU A 621 -19.81 27.53 14.04
CA GLU A 621 -19.04 28.41 13.15
C GLU A 621 -19.26 28.06 11.67
N LYS A 622 -19.49 26.79 11.35
CA LYS A 622 -19.61 26.30 9.97
C LYS A 622 -20.77 25.34 9.79
N LEU A 623 -21.63 25.65 8.83
CA LEU A 623 -22.72 24.78 8.39
C LEU A 623 -22.62 24.54 6.88
N ARG A 624 -22.50 23.26 6.50
CA ARG A 624 -22.55 22.81 5.12
C ARG A 624 -23.71 21.85 4.91
N VAL A 625 -24.62 22.21 4.01
CA VAL A 625 -25.77 21.38 3.64
C VAL A 625 -25.56 20.85 2.22
N ASP A 626 -26.06 19.64 1.95
CA ASP A 626 -25.80 18.93 0.69
C ASP A 626 -26.15 19.76 -0.54
N LEU A 627 -25.39 19.55 -1.62
CA LEU A 627 -25.67 20.09 -2.95
C LEU A 627 -26.94 19.48 -3.60
N SER A 628 -27.73 18.70 -2.88
CA SER A 628 -29.02 18.15 -3.33
C SER A 628 -30.23 18.62 -2.51
N TYR A 629 -30.01 19.32 -1.38
CA TYR A 629 -31.08 19.87 -0.54
C TYR A 629 -31.25 21.37 -0.80
N GLU A 630 -32.44 21.79 -1.21
CA GLU A 630 -32.80 23.19 -1.39
C GLU A 630 -33.34 23.75 -0.06
N ILE A 631 -32.68 24.80 0.45
CA ILE A 631 -33.08 25.50 1.67
C ILE A 631 -34.38 26.26 1.40
N SER A 632 -35.34 26.17 2.32
CA SER A 632 -36.59 26.93 2.29
C SER A 632 -36.47 28.26 3.05
N SER A 633 -37.45 29.15 2.86
CA SER A 633 -37.52 30.40 3.65
C SER A 633 -37.72 30.16 5.14
N ALA A 634 -38.33 29.03 5.52
CA ALA A 634 -38.48 28.63 6.91
C ALA A 634 -37.14 28.19 7.53
N ASP A 635 -36.29 27.52 6.75
CA ASP A 635 -34.94 27.12 7.18
C ASP A 635 -34.04 28.35 7.40
N LEU A 636 -34.06 29.32 6.46
CA LEU A 636 -33.28 30.56 6.58
C LEU A 636 -33.61 31.33 7.88
N ARG A 637 -34.88 31.32 8.29
CA ARG A 637 -35.33 31.95 9.54
C ARG A 637 -34.70 31.31 10.78
N GLU A 638 -34.54 29.99 10.77
CA GLU A 638 -33.88 29.25 11.85
C GLU A 638 -32.38 29.45 11.83
N LEU A 639 -31.74 29.39 10.65
CA LEU A 639 -30.31 29.63 10.50
C LEU A 639 -29.87 31.03 10.97
N ARG A 640 -30.73 32.05 10.81
CA ARG A 640 -30.45 33.42 11.27
C ARG A 640 -30.26 33.51 12.79
N LYS A 641 -30.84 32.59 13.56
CA LYS A 641 -30.69 32.56 15.03
C LYS A 641 -29.28 32.10 15.46
N MET A 642 -28.42 31.66 14.52
CA MET A 642 -27.05 31.23 14.78
C MET A 642 -26.08 32.43 14.65
N ASN A 643 -25.87 33.15 15.76
CA ASN A 643 -25.08 34.37 15.81
C ASN A 643 -23.58 34.18 15.51
N SER A 644 -23.05 32.98 15.77
CA SER A 644 -21.64 32.64 15.56
C SER A 644 -21.31 32.08 14.16
N LEU A 645 -22.31 31.95 13.28
CA LEU A 645 -22.14 31.31 11.98
C LEU A 645 -21.25 32.17 11.05
N ARG A 646 -20.07 31.65 10.73
CA ARG A 646 -19.05 32.30 9.86
C ARG A 646 -19.08 31.77 8.44
N THR A 647 -19.44 30.49 8.27
CA THR A 647 -19.46 29.82 6.97
C THR A 647 -20.79 29.11 6.75
N LEU A 648 -21.48 29.48 5.68
CA LEU A 648 -22.72 28.83 5.23
C LEU A 648 -22.55 28.30 3.80
N SER A 649 -22.89 27.03 3.59
CA SER A 649 -23.01 26.44 2.26
C SER A 649 -24.39 25.85 2.04
N CYS A 650 -25.10 26.34 1.03
CA CYS A 650 -26.52 26.06 0.80
C CYS A 650 -26.92 26.17 -0.68
N ARG A 651 -28.09 25.62 -1.02
CA ARG A 651 -28.77 25.84 -2.31
C ARG A 651 -30.07 26.60 -2.09
N ILE A 652 -30.36 27.57 -2.94
CA ILE A 652 -31.45 28.55 -2.77
C ILE A 652 -32.28 28.74 -4.05
N SER A 653 -32.27 27.76 -4.97
CA SER A 653 -32.90 27.90 -6.29
C SER A 653 -34.42 28.04 -6.25
N TRP A 654 -35.07 27.68 -5.13
CA TRP A 654 -36.54 27.71 -4.98
C TRP A 654 -37.03 28.78 -3.99
N VAL A 655 -36.12 29.60 -3.47
CA VAL A 655 -36.45 30.70 -2.57
C VAL A 655 -36.75 31.95 -3.39
N LYS A 656 -37.73 32.76 -2.99
CA LYS A 656 -38.02 34.03 -3.67
C LYS A 656 -36.91 35.03 -3.41
N ASP A 657 -36.60 35.89 -4.37
CA ASP A 657 -35.55 36.93 -4.27
C ASP A 657 -35.68 37.79 -2.99
N THR A 658 -36.91 38.15 -2.61
CA THR A 658 -37.23 38.91 -1.39
C THR A 658 -36.94 38.17 -0.09
N GLU A 659 -36.77 36.85 -0.13
CA GLU A 659 -36.43 36.04 1.03
C GLU A 659 -34.92 35.74 1.07
N ILE A 660 -34.25 35.68 -0.09
CA ILE A 660 -32.80 35.49 -0.21
C ILE A 660 -32.02 36.65 0.43
N GLU A 661 -32.52 37.89 0.31
CA GLU A 661 -31.88 39.08 0.91
C GLU A 661 -31.70 39.01 2.43
N GLN A 662 -32.47 38.16 3.12
CA GLN A 662 -32.33 37.94 4.57
C GLN A 662 -30.94 37.38 4.93
N LEU A 663 -30.22 36.75 3.97
CA LEU A 663 -28.85 36.31 4.16
C LEU A 663 -27.88 37.47 4.45
N ALA A 664 -28.17 38.70 4.03
CA ALA A 664 -27.35 39.88 4.36
C ALA A 664 -27.37 40.23 5.86
N GLN A 665 -28.44 39.81 6.56
CA GLN A 665 -28.67 40.10 7.98
C GLN A 665 -27.80 39.26 8.93
N PHE A 666 -27.08 38.26 8.43
CA PHE A 666 -26.23 37.42 9.28
C PHE A 666 -25.08 38.26 9.86
N PRO A 667 -24.90 38.29 11.20
CA PRO A 667 -24.01 39.25 11.84
C PRO A 667 -22.53 38.97 11.60
N GLN A 668 -22.12 37.69 11.56
CA GLN A 668 -20.71 37.28 11.48
C GLN A 668 -20.36 36.49 10.22
N LEU A 669 -21.22 36.47 9.20
CA LEU A 669 -21.00 35.66 8.00
C LEU A 669 -19.77 36.18 7.23
N THR A 670 -18.76 35.32 7.11
CA THR A 670 -17.50 35.61 6.41
C THR A 670 -17.36 34.84 5.10
N THR A 671 -18.03 33.69 4.98
CA THR A 671 -17.96 32.80 3.82
C THR A 671 -19.36 32.35 3.45
N LEU A 672 -19.79 32.65 2.23
CA LEU A 672 -21.05 32.19 1.68
C LEU A 672 -20.81 31.34 0.42
N ILE A 673 -21.33 30.12 0.40
CA ILE A 673 -21.25 29.22 -0.75
C ILE A 673 -22.67 28.88 -1.20
N VAL A 674 -23.09 29.48 -2.31
CA VAL A 674 -24.36 29.24 -2.98
C VAL A 674 -24.16 28.14 -4.02
N GLY A 675 -24.70 26.96 -3.76
CA GLY A 675 -24.58 25.78 -4.64
C GLY A 675 -25.46 25.82 -5.89
N SER A 676 -26.55 26.57 -5.84
CA SER A 676 -27.45 26.86 -6.96
C SER A 676 -28.36 28.05 -6.63
N HIS A 677 -28.73 28.81 -7.66
CA HIS A 677 -29.62 29.97 -7.62
C HIS A 677 -30.36 30.10 -8.97
N GLN A 678 -31.28 31.06 -9.11
CA GLN A 678 -31.85 31.45 -10.40
C GLN A 678 -31.10 32.67 -10.94
N THR A 679 -30.79 32.76 -12.23
CA THR A 679 -30.11 33.92 -12.82
C THR A 679 -30.78 35.25 -12.44
N GLY A 680 -30.02 36.19 -11.86
CA GLY A 680 -30.53 37.49 -11.44
C GLY A 680 -31.11 37.54 -10.01
N SER A 681 -31.39 36.39 -9.39
CA SER A 681 -32.02 36.31 -8.05
C SER A 681 -31.14 36.84 -6.91
N LEU A 682 -29.82 36.95 -7.12
CA LEU A 682 -28.89 37.38 -6.08
C LEU A 682 -28.75 38.91 -6.01
N LYS A 683 -29.34 39.66 -6.95
CA LYS A 683 -29.17 41.11 -7.06
C LYS A 683 -29.41 41.84 -5.72
N ASN A 684 -30.60 41.68 -5.13
CA ASN A 684 -30.96 42.39 -3.89
C ASN A 684 -30.08 41.97 -2.71
N LEU A 685 -29.70 40.69 -2.63
CA LEU A 685 -28.78 40.19 -1.61
C LEU A 685 -27.42 40.90 -1.71
N LEU A 686 -26.86 40.99 -2.91
CA LEU A 686 -25.56 41.58 -3.15
C LEU A 686 -25.56 43.10 -2.90
N GLU A 687 -26.62 43.79 -3.30
CA GLU A 687 -26.83 45.21 -2.98
C GLU A 687 -26.92 45.45 -1.46
N ASN A 688 -27.67 44.62 -0.74
CA ASN A 688 -27.79 44.72 0.72
C ASN A 688 -26.49 44.37 1.46
N LEU A 689 -25.70 43.41 0.95
CA LEU A 689 -24.37 43.11 1.47
C LEU A 689 -23.39 44.27 1.26
N ALA A 690 -23.49 44.96 0.12
CA ALA A 690 -22.68 46.13 -0.18
C ALA A 690 -23.08 47.36 0.65
N ALA A 691 -24.38 47.53 0.94
CA ALA A 691 -24.90 48.65 1.73
C ALA A 691 -24.70 48.50 3.25
N LYS A 692 -24.18 47.35 3.72
CA LYS A 692 -23.99 47.07 5.14
C LYS A 692 -22.92 48.00 5.72
N GLU A 693 -23.22 48.69 6.82
CA GLU A 693 -22.27 49.60 7.51
C GLU A 693 -20.96 48.91 7.91
N CYS A 694 -21.03 47.63 8.26
CA CYS A 694 -19.91 46.77 8.60
C CYS A 694 -19.97 45.47 7.78
N PRO A 695 -19.48 45.45 6.54
CA PRO A 695 -19.51 44.26 5.72
C PRO A 695 -18.49 43.24 6.25
N THR A 696 -18.96 42.02 6.55
CA THR A 696 -18.15 40.93 7.14
C THR A 696 -17.74 39.86 6.12
N LEU A 697 -18.39 39.84 4.95
CA LEU A 697 -18.23 38.80 3.95
C LEU A 697 -16.87 38.93 3.27
N LYS A 698 -16.02 37.91 3.45
CA LYS A 698 -14.66 37.86 2.89
C LYS A 698 -14.58 36.95 1.67
N TYR A 699 -15.38 35.89 1.61
CA TYR A 699 -15.39 34.94 0.50
C TYR A 699 -16.81 34.63 0.05
N LEU A 700 -17.05 34.73 -1.27
CA LEU A 700 -18.32 34.39 -1.90
C LEU A 700 -18.07 33.36 -3.00
N SER A 701 -18.78 32.25 -2.95
CA SER A 701 -18.80 31.24 -4.02
C SER A 701 -20.21 31.07 -4.54
N VAL A 702 -20.41 31.32 -5.82
CA VAL A 702 -21.67 31.16 -6.53
C VAL A 702 -21.49 30.09 -7.59
N LYS A 703 -21.96 28.89 -7.27
CA LYS A 703 -22.02 27.75 -8.17
C LYS A 703 -23.41 27.72 -8.79
N GLY A 704 -23.50 27.61 -10.11
CA GLY A 704 -24.78 27.62 -10.81
C GLY A 704 -24.70 28.32 -12.15
N ASP A 705 -25.70 29.14 -12.44
CA ASP A 705 -25.71 30.06 -13.58
C ASP A 705 -24.72 31.22 -13.36
N GLY A 706 -24.40 31.94 -14.42
CA GLY A 706 -23.49 33.09 -14.35
C GLY A 706 -24.14 34.33 -13.73
N LEU A 707 -23.34 35.12 -13.01
CA LEU A 707 -23.78 36.41 -12.48
C LEU A 707 -24.08 37.38 -13.63
N THR A 708 -25.22 38.05 -13.52
CA THR A 708 -25.65 39.13 -14.42
C THR A 708 -24.84 40.42 -14.19
N PRO A 709 -24.77 41.35 -15.15
CA PRO A 709 -24.05 42.63 -14.97
C PRO A 709 -24.48 43.41 -13.72
N GLN A 710 -25.76 43.35 -13.35
CA GLN A 710 -26.29 43.98 -12.14
C GLN A 710 -25.77 43.30 -10.86
N GLU A 711 -25.70 41.96 -10.84
CA GLU A 711 -25.12 41.21 -9.73
C GLU A 711 -23.61 41.44 -9.61
N VAL A 712 -22.88 41.51 -10.73
CA VAL A 712 -21.45 41.86 -10.75
C VAL A 712 -21.21 43.25 -10.18
N ALA A 713 -22.07 44.23 -10.50
CA ALA A 713 -22.00 45.56 -9.90
C ALA A 713 -22.21 45.51 -8.38
N GLY A 714 -23.19 44.73 -7.90
CA GLY A 714 -23.40 44.49 -6.47
C GLY A 714 -22.18 43.89 -5.78
N VAL A 715 -21.60 42.81 -6.33
CA VAL A 715 -20.36 42.18 -5.82
C VAL A 715 -19.20 43.19 -5.76
N SER A 716 -19.03 44.00 -6.81
CA SER A 716 -17.95 45.00 -6.88
C SER A 716 -18.05 46.09 -5.81
N ALA A 717 -19.24 46.29 -5.22
CA ALA A 717 -19.47 47.28 -4.18
C ALA A 717 -19.27 46.73 -2.76
N ILE A 718 -19.07 45.41 -2.58
CA ILE A 718 -18.82 44.79 -1.27
C ILE A 718 -17.35 45.00 -0.87
N SER A 719 -17.10 46.02 -0.04
CA SER A 719 -15.75 46.46 0.34
C SER A 719 -14.95 45.47 1.19
N SER A 720 -15.60 44.48 1.82
CA SER A 720 -14.94 43.45 2.63
C SER A 720 -14.53 42.21 1.82
N LEU A 721 -15.00 42.07 0.59
CA LEU A 721 -14.87 40.84 -0.19
C LEU A 721 -13.44 40.71 -0.74
N LYS A 722 -12.74 39.68 -0.30
CA LYS A 722 -11.38 39.35 -0.73
C LYS A 722 -11.35 38.20 -1.74
N GLY A 723 -12.28 37.25 -1.63
CA GLY A 723 -12.35 36.09 -2.52
C GLY A 723 -13.71 35.95 -3.21
N LEU A 724 -13.69 35.66 -4.51
CA LEU A 724 -14.89 35.43 -5.32
C LEU A 724 -14.70 34.19 -6.19
N GLU A 725 -15.63 33.25 -6.13
CA GLU A 725 -15.74 32.12 -7.06
C GLU A 725 -17.08 32.19 -7.78
N CYS A 726 -17.11 32.41 -9.10
CA CYS A 726 -18.37 32.49 -9.85
C CYS A 726 -18.22 32.19 -11.34
N ALA A 727 -19.35 32.03 -12.02
CA ALA A 727 -19.45 32.18 -13.48
C ALA A 727 -19.97 33.58 -13.82
N PHE A 728 -19.71 34.09 -15.03
CA PHE A 728 -20.29 35.34 -15.52
C PHE A 728 -21.27 35.07 -16.66
N TYR A 729 -22.37 35.81 -16.71
CA TYR A 729 -23.36 35.71 -17.77
C TYR A 729 -22.87 36.39 -19.06
N THR A 730 -22.26 37.57 -18.94
CA THR A 730 -21.64 38.35 -20.03
C THR A 730 -20.36 39.05 -19.55
N THR A 731 -19.59 39.64 -20.49
CA THR A 731 -18.40 40.46 -20.18
C THR A 731 -18.76 41.88 -19.70
N GLU A 732 -20.03 42.27 -19.79
CA GLU A 732 -20.52 43.58 -19.36
C GLU A 732 -20.41 43.72 -17.84
N GLY A 733 -19.86 44.86 -17.37
CA GLY A 733 -19.67 45.15 -15.95
C GLY A 733 -18.34 44.66 -15.34
N LEU A 734 -17.54 43.85 -16.05
CA LEU A 734 -16.23 43.39 -15.56
C LEU A 734 -15.23 44.53 -15.30
N ASN A 735 -15.30 45.60 -16.10
CA ASN A 735 -14.50 46.82 -15.87
C ASN A 735 -14.81 47.47 -14.51
N VAL A 736 -16.05 47.36 -14.04
CA VAL A 736 -16.47 47.87 -12.73
C VAL A 736 -15.91 46.99 -11.62
N LEU A 737 -15.96 45.66 -11.80
CA LEU A 737 -15.35 44.70 -10.89
C LEU A 737 -13.83 44.92 -10.75
N ALA A 738 -13.12 45.08 -11.87
CA ALA A 738 -11.67 45.29 -11.89
C ALA A 738 -11.24 46.59 -11.19
N LYS A 739 -12.03 47.66 -11.31
CA LYS A 739 -11.70 48.98 -10.72
C LYS A 739 -12.13 49.12 -9.25
N ARG A 740 -13.28 48.56 -8.86
CA ARG A 740 -13.91 48.88 -7.57
C ARG A 740 -13.75 47.83 -6.50
N SER A 741 -13.34 46.61 -6.87
CA SER A 741 -13.34 45.50 -5.94
C SER A 741 -12.11 45.47 -5.03
N SER A 742 -12.32 44.98 -3.80
CA SER A 742 -11.26 44.60 -2.86
C SER A 742 -10.76 43.16 -3.09
N ILE A 743 -11.09 42.56 -4.24
CA ILE A 743 -10.86 41.14 -4.51
C ILE A 743 -9.36 40.90 -4.72
N GLU A 744 -8.84 39.98 -3.91
CA GLU A 744 -7.48 39.45 -3.92
C GLU A 744 -7.45 38.07 -4.61
N ASP A 745 -8.52 37.27 -4.46
CA ASP A 745 -8.66 35.92 -5.00
C ASP A 745 -9.89 35.80 -5.92
N LEU A 746 -9.70 35.50 -7.20
CA LEU A 746 -10.80 35.32 -8.15
C LEU A 746 -10.74 33.93 -8.79
N VAL A 747 -11.81 33.16 -8.67
CA VAL A 747 -12.02 31.87 -9.31
C VAL A 747 -13.18 31.98 -10.29
N ILE A 748 -12.95 31.62 -11.54
CA ILE A 748 -13.93 31.73 -12.62
C ILE A 748 -14.28 30.34 -13.10
N THR A 749 -15.52 29.92 -12.93
CA THR A 749 -16.01 28.63 -13.42
C THR A 749 -16.72 28.84 -14.76
N ALA A 750 -16.04 28.65 -15.88
CA ALA A 750 -16.61 28.76 -17.22
C ALA A 750 -17.48 27.53 -17.54
N ARG A 751 -18.80 27.68 -17.52
CA ARG A 751 -19.73 26.72 -18.14
C ARG A 751 -20.18 27.32 -19.46
N LYS A 752 -19.89 26.69 -20.62
CA LYS A 752 -20.51 26.95 -21.94
C LYS A 752 -21.10 28.38 -22.12
N CYS A 753 -20.30 29.42 -21.87
CA CYS A 753 -20.73 30.81 -21.92
C CYS A 753 -19.83 31.55 -22.91
N ASP A 754 -20.43 32.43 -23.71
CA ASP A 754 -19.79 33.28 -24.73
C ASP A 754 -18.90 34.39 -24.14
N THR A 755 -18.45 34.26 -22.88
CA THR A 755 -17.62 35.26 -22.21
C THR A 755 -16.19 35.17 -22.75
N SER A 756 -15.76 36.20 -23.47
CA SER A 756 -14.41 36.30 -24.01
C SER A 756 -13.37 36.38 -22.88
N LEU A 757 -12.44 35.42 -22.82
CA LEU A 757 -11.33 35.42 -21.86
C LEU A 757 -10.46 36.67 -22.05
N VAL A 758 -10.24 37.07 -23.31
CA VAL A 758 -9.50 38.31 -23.65
C VAL A 758 -10.17 39.54 -23.06
N ASP A 759 -11.51 39.66 -23.14
CA ASP A 759 -12.22 40.82 -22.61
C ASP A 759 -12.11 40.88 -21.07
N LEU A 760 -12.19 39.71 -20.43
CA LEU A 760 -12.05 39.59 -18.99
C LEU A 760 -10.64 40.01 -18.54
N LEU A 761 -9.60 39.46 -19.18
CA LEU A 761 -8.21 39.79 -18.87
C LEU A 761 -7.91 41.26 -19.17
N SER A 762 -8.45 41.79 -20.26
CA SER A 762 -8.35 43.20 -20.63
C SER A 762 -8.91 44.12 -19.56
N ALA A 763 -10.03 43.75 -18.93
CA ALA A 763 -10.63 44.54 -17.86
C ALA A 763 -9.70 44.68 -16.64
N PHE A 764 -9.02 43.60 -16.25
CA PHE A 764 -8.09 43.60 -15.12
C PHE A 764 -6.73 44.21 -15.46
N ALA A 765 -6.19 43.95 -16.65
CA ALA A 765 -4.92 44.51 -17.12
C ALA A 765 -5.00 46.04 -17.26
N ASN A 766 -6.05 46.57 -17.89
CA ASN A 766 -6.21 48.00 -18.13
C ASN A 766 -6.61 48.82 -16.89
N SER A 767 -6.96 48.16 -15.78
CA SER A 767 -7.44 48.85 -14.59
C SER A 767 -6.35 49.63 -13.85
N GLY A 768 -5.09 49.18 -13.89
CA GLY A 768 -3.95 49.74 -13.16
C GLY A 768 -4.03 49.67 -11.62
N GLU A 769 -5.24 49.56 -11.07
CA GLU A 769 -5.56 49.61 -9.64
C GLU A 769 -5.98 48.25 -9.05
N SER A 770 -5.99 47.18 -9.87
CA SER A 770 -6.39 45.84 -9.43
C SER A 770 -5.57 45.35 -8.22
N LYS A 771 -6.27 44.85 -7.20
CA LYS A 771 -5.69 44.21 -6.01
C LYS A 771 -5.54 42.69 -6.16
N LEU A 772 -5.83 42.16 -7.35
CA LEU A 772 -5.85 40.73 -7.62
C LEU A 772 -4.46 40.11 -7.42
N HIS A 773 -4.38 39.13 -6.54
CA HIS A 773 -3.19 38.33 -6.26
C HIS A 773 -3.29 36.93 -6.86
N ASN A 774 -4.46 36.32 -6.80
CA ASN A 774 -4.68 34.95 -7.26
C ASN A 774 -5.84 34.91 -8.27
N LEU A 775 -5.57 34.38 -9.46
CA LEU A 775 -6.58 34.20 -10.51
C LEU A 775 -6.66 32.73 -10.91
N VAL A 776 -7.84 32.14 -10.83
CA VAL A 776 -8.11 30.77 -11.26
C VAL A 776 -9.21 30.78 -12.31
N ILE A 777 -8.98 30.10 -13.42
CA ILE A 777 -9.97 29.94 -14.49
C ILE A 777 -10.16 28.45 -14.72
N GLU A 778 -11.39 27.95 -14.50
CA GLU A 778 -11.77 26.54 -14.64
C GLU A 778 -12.81 26.40 -15.76
N GLY A 779 -12.65 25.44 -16.69
CA GLY A 779 -13.66 25.12 -17.72
C GLY A 779 -13.09 24.99 -19.14
N PRO A 780 -13.89 24.56 -20.14
CA PRO A 780 -13.44 24.39 -21.51
C PRO A 780 -13.15 25.76 -22.14
N THR A 781 -11.90 25.96 -22.53
CA THR A 781 -11.43 27.16 -23.21
C THR A 781 -12.07 27.24 -24.60
N VAL A 782 -12.83 28.31 -24.84
CA VAL A 782 -13.45 28.57 -26.15
C VAL A 782 -12.37 29.16 -27.06
N ASN A 783 -12.32 28.70 -28.32
CA ASN A 783 -11.42 29.12 -29.41
C ASN A 783 -11.03 30.60 -29.37
N GLN A 784 -9.89 30.95 -28.78
CA GLN A 784 -9.36 32.32 -28.73
C GLN A 784 -7.85 32.32 -28.93
N ASP A 785 -7.31 33.46 -29.39
CA ASP A 785 -5.88 33.71 -29.58
C ASP A 785 -5.14 33.66 -28.23
N PRO A 786 -4.36 32.59 -27.95
CA PRO A 786 -3.70 32.39 -26.66
C PRO A 786 -2.66 33.48 -26.37
N PHE A 787 -2.02 34.02 -27.42
CA PHE A 787 -0.97 35.02 -27.29
C PHE A 787 -1.49 36.29 -26.61
N THR A 788 -2.64 36.81 -27.08
CA THR A 788 -3.27 38.00 -26.49
C THR A 788 -3.64 37.79 -25.02
N ALA A 789 -4.09 36.60 -24.64
CA ALA A 789 -4.42 36.28 -23.25
C ALA A 789 -3.19 36.27 -22.34
N PHE A 790 -2.08 35.65 -22.78
CA PHE A 790 -0.84 35.61 -22.01
C PHE A 790 -0.20 36.99 -21.85
N ASP A 791 -0.23 37.82 -22.90
CA ASP A 791 0.26 39.20 -22.83
C ASP A 791 -0.53 40.02 -21.80
N LEU A 792 -1.86 39.98 -21.83
CA LEU A 792 -2.71 40.70 -20.88
C LEU A 792 -2.50 40.25 -19.43
N VAL A 793 -2.29 38.95 -19.19
CA VAL A 793 -1.97 38.43 -17.85
C VAL A 793 -0.67 39.02 -17.32
N SER A 794 0.36 39.14 -18.17
CA SER A 794 1.66 39.70 -17.78
C SER A 794 1.58 41.16 -17.34
N GLN A 795 0.54 41.88 -17.79
CA GLN A 795 0.29 43.29 -17.48
C GLN A 795 -0.47 43.50 -16.16
N ILE A 796 -0.91 42.44 -15.46
CA ILE A 796 -1.63 42.56 -14.19
C ILE A 796 -0.63 42.86 -13.05
N PRO A 797 -0.67 44.06 -12.43
CA PRO A 797 0.46 44.62 -11.66
C PRO A 797 0.74 43.94 -10.30
N ARG A 798 -0.09 43.00 -9.84
CA ARG A 798 0.01 42.38 -8.49
C ARG A 798 -0.24 40.87 -8.46
N LEU A 799 -0.36 40.24 -9.63
CA LEU A 799 -0.70 38.83 -9.75
C LEU A 799 0.47 37.95 -9.31
N LYS A 800 0.23 37.12 -8.29
CA LYS A 800 1.20 36.19 -7.69
C LYS A 800 0.91 34.74 -8.04
N SER A 801 -0.36 34.36 -8.15
CA SER A 801 -0.78 33.01 -8.53
C SER A 801 -1.73 33.04 -9.71
N LEU A 802 -1.51 32.14 -10.66
CA LEU A 802 -2.34 32.02 -11.84
C LEU A 802 -2.65 30.55 -12.13
N THR A 803 -3.93 30.23 -12.30
CA THR A 803 -4.39 28.94 -12.84
C THR A 803 -5.15 29.17 -14.13
N LEU A 804 -4.71 28.57 -15.23
CA LEU A 804 -5.32 28.73 -16.55
C LEU A 804 -5.55 27.39 -17.26
N PRO A 805 -6.67 27.26 -18.01
CA PRO A 805 -6.84 26.21 -18.97
C PRO A 805 -6.12 26.54 -20.27
N VAL A 806 -5.12 25.75 -20.67
CA VAL A 806 -4.33 25.99 -21.88
C VAL A 806 -4.61 24.91 -22.94
N ILE A 807 -5.09 25.32 -24.11
CA ILE A 807 -5.28 24.44 -25.29
C ILE A 807 -4.13 24.58 -26.28
N ASP A 808 -3.46 25.74 -26.29
CA ASP A 808 -2.34 26.04 -27.16
C ASP A 808 -1.35 26.92 -26.38
N THR A 809 -0.08 26.51 -26.37
CA THR A 809 1.03 27.15 -25.66
C THR A 809 1.73 28.22 -26.47
N GLN A 810 1.28 28.54 -27.69
CA GLN A 810 1.87 29.61 -28.48
C GLN A 810 1.84 30.95 -27.72
N GLY A 811 3.01 31.56 -27.51
CA GLY A 811 3.16 32.83 -26.80
C GLY A 811 3.25 32.74 -25.28
N ILE A 812 3.25 31.53 -24.70
CA ILE A 812 3.27 31.34 -23.25
C ILE A 812 4.57 31.82 -22.60
N GLU A 813 5.66 31.97 -23.37
CA GLU A 813 6.93 32.54 -22.92
C GLU A 813 6.79 33.96 -22.35
N VAL A 814 5.75 34.71 -22.76
CA VAL A 814 5.45 36.05 -22.23
C VAL A 814 5.13 36.00 -20.73
N LEU A 815 4.65 34.86 -20.20
CA LEU A 815 4.45 34.70 -18.76
C LEU A 815 5.75 34.74 -17.96
N ALA A 816 6.90 34.45 -18.57
CA ALA A 816 8.20 34.65 -17.93
C ALA A 816 8.46 36.15 -17.67
N GLU A 817 7.80 37.05 -18.39
CA GLU A 817 7.90 38.51 -18.19
C GLU A 817 7.11 39.05 -17.01
N ALA A 818 6.16 38.28 -16.47
CA ALA A 818 5.38 38.66 -15.31
C ALA A 818 6.28 38.85 -14.07
N SER A 819 6.45 40.11 -13.63
CA SER A 819 7.41 40.50 -12.59
C SER A 819 7.02 40.08 -11.17
N HIS A 820 5.75 39.68 -10.95
CA HIS A 820 5.19 39.34 -9.63
C HIS A 820 4.70 37.88 -9.52
N LEU A 821 4.71 37.11 -10.61
CA LEU A 821 4.16 35.76 -10.63
C LEU A 821 5.07 34.76 -9.91
N GLU A 822 4.58 34.16 -8.82
CA GLU A 822 5.29 33.19 -7.97
C GLU A 822 4.75 31.75 -8.13
N GLU A 823 3.46 31.59 -8.45
CA GLU A 823 2.79 30.30 -8.70
C GLU A 823 2.09 30.29 -10.06
N LEU A 824 2.33 29.25 -10.85
CA LEU A 824 1.65 29.00 -12.12
C LEU A 824 1.09 27.58 -12.13
N ARG A 825 -0.21 27.47 -12.39
CA ARG A 825 -0.92 26.22 -12.58
C ARG A 825 -1.52 26.17 -13.98
N ILE A 826 -1.24 25.09 -14.70
CA ILE A 826 -1.74 24.87 -16.05
C ILE A 826 -2.63 23.64 -16.03
N THR A 827 -3.90 23.83 -16.33
CA THR A 827 -4.90 22.75 -16.41
C THR A 827 -5.18 22.49 -17.89
N SER A 828 -4.65 21.43 -18.48
CA SER A 828 -4.72 21.30 -19.95
C SER A 828 -5.13 19.91 -20.39
N GLY A 829 -5.76 19.84 -21.58
CA GLY A 829 -5.99 18.57 -22.26
C GLY A 829 -4.72 18.07 -22.96
N PRO A 830 -4.69 16.82 -23.44
CA PRO A 830 -3.50 16.17 -23.99
C PRO A 830 -2.92 16.77 -25.30
N LYS A 831 -3.44 17.91 -25.79
CA LYS A 831 -3.06 18.53 -27.08
C LYS A 831 -2.47 19.94 -26.95
N ARG A 832 -2.03 20.34 -25.76
CA ARG A 832 -1.72 21.75 -25.39
C ARG A 832 -0.56 22.45 -26.12
N GLY A 833 0.17 21.79 -27.01
CA GLY A 833 1.49 22.28 -27.48
C GLY A 833 2.60 22.05 -26.42
N SER A 834 3.78 22.64 -26.64
CA SER A 834 4.98 22.50 -25.78
C SER A 834 5.21 23.71 -24.87
N LEU A 835 5.65 23.49 -23.63
CA LEU A 835 6.14 24.49 -22.67
C LEU A 835 7.63 24.83 -22.82
N GLU A 836 8.32 24.27 -23.81
CA GLU A 836 9.76 24.48 -23.99
C GLU A 836 10.12 25.97 -23.98
N ASP A 837 9.34 26.79 -24.69
CA ASP A 837 9.58 28.23 -24.82
C ASP A 837 9.47 28.95 -23.48
N LEU A 838 8.53 28.56 -22.61
CA LEU A 838 8.40 29.10 -21.26
C LEU A 838 9.59 28.70 -20.39
N PHE A 839 9.99 27.43 -20.39
CA PHE A 839 11.14 26.97 -19.59
C PHE A 839 12.44 27.62 -20.06
N ARG A 840 12.61 27.79 -21.38
CA ARG A 840 13.73 28.52 -21.95
C ARG A 840 13.72 29.98 -21.49
N ALA A 841 12.61 30.68 -21.58
CA ALA A 841 12.49 32.07 -21.13
C ALA A 841 12.78 32.22 -19.62
N LEU A 842 12.27 31.31 -18.78
CA LEU A 842 12.53 31.29 -17.34
C LEU A 842 14.01 31.05 -17.03
N SER A 843 14.67 30.13 -17.73
CA SER A 843 16.09 29.81 -17.52
C SER A 843 17.04 30.96 -17.92
N LEU A 844 16.65 31.79 -18.90
CA LEU A 844 17.44 32.93 -19.37
C LEU A 844 17.27 34.18 -18.50
N LYS A 845 16.24 34.22 -17.65
CA LYS A 845 15.94 35.38 -16.83
C LYS A 845 16.88 35.42 -15.62
N ALA A 846 17.44 36.59 -15.32
CA ALA A 846 18.38 36.74 -14.21
C ALA A 846 17.71 36.60 -12.82
N THR A 847 16.43 36.95 -12.71
CA THR A 847 15.65 36.87 -11.46
C THR A 847 14.20 36.41 -11.68
N PRO A 848 13.96 35.20 -12.20
CA PRO A 848 12.61 34.64 -12.30
C PRO A 848 11.99 34.53 -10.90
N LYS A 849 10.77 35.05 -10.74
CA LYS A 849 10.02 35.00 -9.47
C LYS A 849 9.20 33.73 -9.31
N LEU A 850 9.00 32.98 -10.40
CA LEU A 850 8.22 31.76 -10.40
C LEU A 850 8.92 30.67 -9.57
N LYS A 851 8.28 30.28 -8.48
CA LYS A 851 8.75 29.32 -7.49
C LYS A 851 7.98 28.01 -7.53
N LYS A 852 6.68 28.08 -7.86
CA LYS A 852 5.78 26.93 -7.87
C LYS A 852 5.17 26.74 -9.23
N LEU A 853 5.32 25.53 -9.77
CA LEU A 853 4.73 25.13 -11.04
C LEU A 853 3.84 23.90 -10.81
N VAL A 854 2.60 23.98 -11.28
CA VAL A 854 1.65 22.88 -11.19
C VAL A 854 1.08 22.57 -12.57
N LEU A 855 1.21 21.34 -13.00
CA LEU A 855 0.77 20.82 -14.28
C LEU A 855 -0.29 19.75 -14.02
N GLU A 856 -1.55 20.10 -14.26
CA GLU A 856 -2.70 19.22 -14.03
C GLU A 856 -3.23 18.65 -15.35
N HIS A 857 -3.59 17.37 -15.31
CA HIS A 857 -4.12 16.61 -16.45
C HIS A 857 -3.19 16.63 -17.67
N THR A 858 -1.93 16.92 -17.44
CA THR A 858 -0.90 16.99 -18.46
C THR A 858 0.39 16.36 -17.98
N VAL A 859 1.20 15.95 -18.95
CA VAL A 859 2.48 15.31 -18.74
C VAL A 859 3.57 16.15 -19.38
N ILE A 860 4.72 16.20 -18.73
CA ILE A 860 5.94 16.75 -19.32
C ILE A 860 6.40 15.80 -20.41
N ASP A 861 6.64 16.34 -21.60
CA ASP A 861 7.16 15.60 -22.75
C ASP A 861 8.71 15.62 -22.82
N ASP A 862 9.21 15.00 -23.89
CA ASP A 862 10.63 14.72 -24.08
C ASP A 862 11.49 15.95 -24.38
N GLU A 863 10.90 17.06 -24.82
CA GLU A 863 11.60 18.30 -25.14
C GLU A 863 11.51 19.28 -23.96
N GLU A 864 10.37 19.24 -23.26
CA GLU A 864 10.09 20.01 -22.06
C GLU A 864 10.99 19.62 -20.87
N ASP A 865 11.31 18.33 -20.69
CA ASP A 865 12.06 17.81 -19.54
C ASP A 865 13.47 18.43 -19.38
N TRP A 866 14.23 18.55 -20.47
CA TRP A 866 15.59 19.08 -20.50
C TRP A 866 15.66 20.57 -20.22
N LYS A 867 14.62 21.31 -20.58
CA LYS A 867 14.53 22.74 -20.31
C LYS A 867 14.03 23.00 -18.90
N LEU A 868 13.08 22.22 -18.40
CA LEU A 868 12.57 22.35 -17.04
C LEU A 868 13.69 22.23 -15.99
N VAL A 869 14.60 21.26 -16.16
CA VAL A 869 15.72 21.07 -15.21
C VAL A 869 16.76 22.21 -15.22
N GLN A 870 16.69 23.13 -16.19
CA GLN A 870 17.54 24.32 -16.25
C GLN A 870 16.92 25.52 -15.50
N VAL A 871 15.69 25.38 -14.99
CA VAL A 871 14.98 26.45 -14.28
C VAL A 871 15.29 26.36 -12.78
N ASP A 872 16.28 27.12 -12.33
CA ASP A 872 16.75 27.09 -10.94
C ASP A 872 15.78 27.73 -9.92
N SER A 873 14.80 28.52 -10.37
CA SER A 873 13.86 29.22 -9.48
C SER A 873 12.74 28.37 -8.95
N ILE A 874 12.45 27.22 -9.57
CA ILE A 874 11.36 26.33 -9.15
C ILE A 874 11.80 25.55 -7.91
N ILE A 875 11.08 25.76 -6.81
CA ILE A 875 11.27 25.06 -5.53
C ILE A 875 10.11 24.10 -5.22
N SER A 876 8.95 24.26 -5.88
CA SER A 876 7.80 23.37 -5.74
C SER A 876 7.29 22.96 -7.10
N LEU A 877 7.25 21.66 -7.36
CA LEU A 877 6.82 21.12 -8.64
C LEU A 877 5.72 20.07 -8.46
N VAL A 878 4.61 20.23 -9.17
CA VAL A 878 3.55 19.23 -9.28
C VAL A 878 3.37 18.92 -10.75
N CYS A 879 3.67 17.71 -11.20
CA CYS A 879 3.55 17.38 -12.62
C CYS A 879 3.44 15.88 -12.86
N GLY A 880 2.84 15.53 -14.00
CA GLY A 880 2.90 14.18 -14.53
C GLY A 880 4.10 14.02 -15.47
N PHE A 881 4.63 12.80 -15.54
CA PHE A 881 5.63 12.40 -16.53
C PHE A 881 5.04 11.35 -17.43
N LYS A 882 5.25 11.52 -18.74
CA LYS A 882 4.84 10.51 -19.72
C LYS A 882 5.70 9.25 -19.64
N ASP A 883 6.99 9.45 -19.37
CA ASP A 883 8.00 8.40 -19.28
C ASP A 883 8.56 8.34 -17.85
N GLU A 884 8.22 7.26 -17.15
CA GLU A 884 8.65 6.99 -15.77
C GLU A 884 10.18 6.95 -15.61
N GLU A 885 10.90 6.66 -16.68
CA GLU A 885 12.34 6.55 -16.62
C GLU A 885 13.04 7.88 -16.56
N ARG A 886 12.37 8.95 -17.03
CA ARG A 886 12.89 10.31 -17.09
C ARG A 886 12.73 11.08 -15.78
N LEU A 887 12.03 10.50 -14.81
CA LEU A 887 11.97 11.01 -13.44
C LEU A 887 13.37 11.22 -12.83
N PHE A 888 14.40 10.48 -13.27
CA PHE A 888 15.77 10.71 -12.82
C PHE A 888 16.31 12.11 -13.15
N LEU A 889 15.79 12.79 -14.18
CA LEU A 889 16.20 14.14 -14.56
C LEU A 889 15.87 15.15 -13.46
N LEU A 890 14.79 14.91 -12.70
CA LEU A 890 14.41 15.76 -11.55
C LEU A 890 15.48 15.79 -10.46
N ALA A 891 16.36 14.78 -10.38
CA ALA A 891 17.49 14.79 -9.46
C ALA A 891 18.47 15.94 -9.74
N LYS A 892 18.41 16.58 -10.93
CA LYS A 892 19.19 17.78 -11.25
C LYS A 892 18.61 19.06 -10.65
N MET A 893 17.32 19.08 -10.28
CA MET A 893 16.65 20.24 -9.70
C MET A 893 16.93 20.32 -8.19
N THR A 894 18.19 20.56 -7.83
CA THR A 894 18.69 20.51 -6.45
C THR A 894 18.07 21.56 -5.50
N ASN A 895 17.36 22.55 -6.04
CA ASN A 895 16.63 23.57 -5.28
C ASN A 895 15.22 23.15 -4.85
N LEU A 896 14.71 21.99 -5.28
CA LEU A 896 13.36 21.52 -4.93
C LEU A 896 13.20 21.29 -3.42
N GLU A 897 12.15 21.89 -2.87
CA GLU A 897 11.63 21.69 -1.51
C GLU A 897 10.36 20.82 -1.50
N SER A 898 9.56 20.83 -2.56
CA SER A 898 8.34 20.01 -2.66
C SER A 898 8.20 19.41 -4.05
N LEU A 899 7.90 18.12 -4.13
CA LEU A 899 7.66 17.41 -5.39
C LEU A 899 6.40 16.53 -5.30
N GLU A 900 5.47 16.71 -6.23
CA GLU A 900 4.32 15.82 -6.40
C GLU A 900 4.28 15.27 -7.82
N ILE A 901 4.24 13.95 -7.93
CA ILE A 901 4.15 13.24 -9.20
C ILE A 901 2.69 12.84 -9.40
N THR A 902 2.01 13.44 -10.38
CA THR A 902 0.56 13.23 -10.57
C THR A 902 0.24 12.09 -11.55
N SER A 903 1.23 11.62 -12.31
CA SER A 903 1.11 10.52 -13.24
C SER A 903 1.02 9.16 -12.53
N GLU A 904 0.19 8.27 -13.06
CA GLU A 904 0.03 6.91 -12.54
C GLU A 904 1.23 6.05 -12.98
N HIS A 905 2.02 5.58 -12.02
CA HIS A 905 3.17 4.74 -12.28
C HIS A 905 3.13 3.45 -11.45
N LEU A 906 3.71 2.39 -11.99
CA LEU A 906 4.00 1.20 -11.19
C LEU A 906 5.14 1.55 -10.24
N PHE A 907 4.91 1.41 -8.93
CA PHE A 907 5.90 1.80 -7.93
C PHE A 907 7.30 1.22 -8.15
N PRO A 908 7.47 -0.08 -8.52
CA PRO A 908 8.78 -0.65 -8.83
C PRO A 908 9.55 0.14 -9.89
N ASN A 909 8.86 0.70 -10.89
CA ASN A 909 9.48 1.34 -12.04
C ASN A 909 10.04 2.74 -11.75
N ILE A 910 9.47 3.42 -10.74
CA ILE A 910 9.91 4.75 -10.30
C ILE A 910 10.84 4.67 -9.09
N SER A 911 10.87 3.54 -8.39
CA SER A 911 11.59 3.37 -7.12
C SER A 911 13.07 3.79 -7.21
N THR A 912 13.79 3.41 -8.26
CA THR A 912 15.21 3.75 -8.41
C THR A 912 15.46 5.24 -8.65
N GLN A 913 14.53 5.89 -9.34
CA GLN A 913 14.55 7.31 -9.68
C GLN A 913 14.24 8.14 -8.43
N ILE A 914 13.26 7.71 -7.62
CA ILE A 914 12.97 8.34 -6.33
C ILE A 914 14.18 8.28 -5.39
N LEU A 915 14.89 7.15 -5.33
CA LEU A 915 16.14 7.04 -4.54
C LEU A 915 17.22 8.03 -5.01
N GLU A 916 17.34 8.26 -6.32
CA GLU A 916 18.29 9.25 -6.84
C GLU A 916 17.86 10.69 -6.52
N ILE A 917 16.56 10.99 -6.56
CA ILE A 917 16.02 12.28 -6.11
C ILE A 917 16.37 12.51 -4.63
N PHE A 918 16.22 11.51 -3.77
CA PHE A 918 16.59 11.63 -2.35
C PHE A 918 18.08 11.92 -2.14
N ARG A 919 18.93 11.39 -3.03
CA ARG A 919 20.38 11.60 -2.98
C ARG A 919 20.80 13.01 -3.40
N GLN A 920 20.15 13.58 -4.41
CA GLN A 920 20.56 14.86 -5.01
C GLN A 920 19.76 16.07 -4.51
N CYS A 921 18.44 15.95 -4.30
CA CYS A 921 17.55 17.04 -3.88
C CYS A 921 17.58 17.22 -2.36
N ARG A 922 18.69 17.75 -1.84
CA ARG A 922 18.94 17.86 -0.40
C ARG A 922 18.02 18.84 0.34
N LYS A 923 17.37 19.76 -0.37
CA LYS A 923 16.40 20.71 0.19
C LYS A 923 14.97 20.17 0.26
N LEU A 924 14.71 18.97 -0.28
CA LEU A 924 13.38 18.40 -0.36
C LEU A 924 12.79 18.21 1.04
N LYS A 925 11.56 18.64 1.28
CA LYS A 925 10.84 18.50 2.56
C LYS A 925 9.68 17.54 2.41
N THR A 926 9.00 17.60 1.27
CA THR A 926 7.83 16.78 0.96
C THR A 926 7.99 16.12 -0.40
N ILE A 927 7.56 14.86 -0.49
CA ILE A 927 7.38 14.16 -1.76
C ILE A 927 6.07 13.39 -1.76
N HIS A 928 5.23 13.64 -2.76
CA HIS A 928 3.98 12.93 -2.96
C HIS A 928 4.11 12.09 -4.22
N LEU A 929 4.04 10.76 -4.07
CA LEU A 929 4.18 9.84 -5.21
C LEU A 929 2.88 9.61 -5.99
N GLY A 930 1.89 10.48 -5.80
CA GLY A 930 0.59 10.39 -6.45
C GLY A 930 -0.03 9.00 -6.36
N ARG A 931 -0.74 8.62 -7.42
CA ARG A 931 -1.37 7.30 -7.54
C ARG A 931 -0.37 6.27 -8.01
N THR A 932 0.13 5.47 -7.09
CA THR A 932 1.00 4.35 -7.42
C THR A 932 0.20 3.06 -7.56
N LEU A 933 0.38 2.38 -8.68
CA LEU A 933 -0.06 1.00 -8.86
C LEU A 933 1.00 0.11 -8.21
N CYS A 934 0.61 -0.73 -7.25
CA CYS A 934 1.46 -1.56 -6.37
C CYS A 934 1.90 -0.89 -5.05
N ILE A 935 2.28 -1.76 -4.12
CA ILE A 935 2.66 -1.44 -2.74
C ILE A 935 4.14 -1.07 -2.67
N VAL A 936 4.47 -0.05 -1.87
CA VAL A 936 5.85 0.24 -1.48
C VAL A 936 6.41 -0.91 -0.67
N ARG A 937 7.52 -1.47 -1.12
CA ARG A 937 8.17 -2.63 -0.49
C ARG A 937 9.12 -2.17 0.62
N HIS A 938 9.31 -3.00 1.63
CA HIS A 938 10.22 -2.74 2.75
C HIS A 938 11.68 -2.46 2.34
N ASP A 939 12.19 -3.09 1.29
CA ASP A 939 13.54 -2.89 0.76
C ASP A 939 13.78 -1.45 0.26
N PHE A 940 12.79 -0.85 -0.38
CA PHE A 940 12.81 0.55 -0.79
C PHE A 940 12.87 1.50 0.43
N LEU A 941 12.10 1.21 1.48
CA LEU A 941 12.09 2.03 2.70
C LEU A 941 13.44 2.01 3.41
N ILE A 942 14.07 0.84 3.55
CA ILE A 942 15.45 0.72 4.07
C ILE A 942 16.42 1.54 3.21
N SER A 943 16.33 1.38 1.87
CA SER A 943 17.24 2.06 0.94
C SER A 943 17.08 3.58 1.03
N SER A 944 15.84 4.05 1.14
CA SER A 944 15.51 5.46 1.34
C SER A 944 16.12 5.98 2.63
N LEU A 945 15.95 5.24 3.74
CA LEU A 945 16.47 5.63 5.04
C LEU A 945 18.01 5.72 5.05
N ASN A 946 18.69 4.74 4.45
CA ASN A 946 20.14 4.74 4.33
C ASN A 946 20.65 5.94 3.53
N ILE A 947 19.98 6.27 2.43
CA ILE A 947 20.33 7.47 1.64
C ILE A 947 20.11 8.73 2.47
N LEU A 948 18.94 8.88 3.10
CA LEU A 948 18.60 10.07 3.87
C LEU A 948 19.56 10.28 5.06
N LYS A 949 19.95 9.20 5.75
CA LYS A 949 20.99 9.24 6.80
C LYS A 949 22.36 9.69 6.29
N SER A 950 22.67 9.43 5.02
CA SER A 950 23.94 9.84 4.41
C SER A 950 23.96 11.28 3.88
N VAL A 951 22.79 11.87 3.62
CA VAL A 951 22.69 13.20 2.96
C VAL A 951 21.99 14.27 3.78
N ARG A 952 21.35 13.93 4.91
CA ARG A 952 20.63 14.87 5.79
C ARG A 952 21.20 14.92 7.19
N ASP A 953 21.08 16.09 7.80
CA ASP A 953 21.36 16.34 9.20
C ASP A 953 20.05 16.67 9.96
N PRO A 954 19.54 15.78 10.84
CA PRO A 954 18.30 16.00 11.58
C PRO A 954 18.33 17.21 12.53
N SER A 955 19.50 17.74 12.87
CA SER A 955 19.62 18.91 13.74
C SER A 955 19.31 20.22 13.02
N THR A 956 19.44 20.23 11.68
CA THR A 956 19.22 21.42 10.83
C THR A 956 18.10 21.22 9.81
N GLN A 957 17.73 19.97 9.51
CA GLN A 957 16.69 19.61 8.56
C GLN A 957 15.66 18.70 9.21
N GLY A 958 14.37 19.03 9.09
CA GLY A 958 13.30 18.09 9.47
C GLY A 958 13.28 16.82 8.62
N PRO A 959 12.53 15.79 9.04
CA PRO A 959 12.39 14.56 8.27
C PRO A 959 11.78 14.83 6.89
N LEU A 960 12.14 14.00 5.91
CA LEU A 960 11.44 14.00 4.63
C LEU A 960 10.05 13.39 4.83
N GLU A 961 9.00 14.11 4.45
CA GLU A 961 7.63 13.60 4.46
C GLU A 961 7.29 13.00 3.10
N MET A 962 7.06 11.68 3.08
CA MET A 962 6.71 10.92 1.88
C MET A 962 5.26 10.46 1.95
N GLN A 963 4.43 10.95 1.04
CA GLN A 963 3.02 10.57 0.92
C GLN A 963 2.81 9.60 -0.24
N ILE A 964 2.05 8.53 0.00
CA ILE A 964 1.73 7.49 -0.98
C ILE A 964 0.22 7.28 -1.03
N SER A 965 -0.37 7.28 -2.22
CA SER A 965 -1.80 7.00 -2.43
C SER A 965 -2.00 5.71 -3.25
N PRO A 966 -2.00 4.52 -2.62
CA PRO A 966 -2.12 3.25 -3.33
C PRO A 966 -3.54 3.00 -3.85
N ILE A 967 -3.66 2.59 -5.12
CA ILE A 967 -4.95 2.17 -5.70
C ILE A 967 -5.24 0.69 -5.36
N PRO A 968 -6.41 0.35 -4.79
CA PRO A 968 -6.80 -1.03 -4.58
C PRO A 968 -7.13 -1.72 -5.92
N TYR A 969 -6.32 -2.70 -6.32
CA TYR A 969 -6.55 -3.48 -7.53
C TYR A 969 -7.65 -4.54 -7.29
N ARG A 970 -8.72 -4.55 -8.10
CA ARG A 970 -9.94 -5.38 -7.93
C ARG A 970 -9.73 -6.91 -7.86
N SER A 971 -8.54 -7.43 -8.13
CA SER A 971 -8.24 -8.86 -8.16
C SER A 971 -7.16 -9.31 -7.15
N MET A 972 -6.62 -8.41 -6.35
CA MET A 972 -5.77 -8.78 -5.21
C MET A 972 -6.59 -8.76 -3.92
N ARG A 973 -6.47 -9.84 -3.13
CA ARG A 973 -6.90 -9.88 -1.72
C ARG A 973 -6.46 -8.60 -1.00
N PRO A 974 -7.18 -8.10 0.01
CA PRO A 974 -6.79 -6.87 0.68
C PRO A 974 -5.40 -7.10 1.26
N PRO A 975 -4.48 -6.15 1.04
CA PRO A 975 -3.09 -6.40 1.33
C PRO A 975 -2.87 -6.58 2.83
N TYR A 976 -1.89 -7.41 3.15
CA TYR A 976 -1.19 -7.41 4.43
C TYR A 976 -0.90 -5.96 4.84
N GLN A 977 -1.13 -5.64 6.11
CA GLN A 977 -1.02 -4.27 6.63
C GLN A 977 0.41 -3.75 6.40
N LEU A 978 0.59 -2.79 5.49
CA LEU A 978 1.85 -2.00 5.35
C LEU A 978 2.29 -1.40 6.70
N GLU A 979 1.34 -1.15 7.60
CA GLU A 979 1.59 -0.72 8.99
C GLU A 979 2.47 -1.70 9.79
N ASP A 980 2.47 -3.00 9.45
CA ASP A 980 3.35 -4.00 10.05
C ASP A 980 4.77 -3.97 9.40
N GLU A 981 4.91 -3.43 8.18
CA GLU A 981 6.19 -3.24 7.48
C GLU A 981 6.86 -1.88 7.79
N MET A 982 6.14 -0.93 8.40
CA MET A 982 6.67 0.38 8.84
C MET A 982 7.38 0.32 10.21
N VAL A 983 7.41 -0.84 10.87
CA VAL A 983 8.10 -1.04 12.15
C VAL A 983 9.62 -0.98 11.92
N GLY A 984 10.26 0.13 12.30
CA GLY A 984 11.71 0.33 12.21
C GLY A 984 12.18 1.49 11.34
N ILE A 985 11.26 2.31 10.81
CA ILE A 985 11.62 3.58 10.16
C ILE A 985 12.04 4.57 11.24
N ASP A 986 13.19 5.22 11.04
CA ASP A 986 13.69 6.27 11.92
C ASP A 986 13.04 7.61 11.51
N GLU A 987 12.00 7.98 12.25
CA GLU A 987 11.15 9.16 11.99
C GLU A 987 11.90 10.49 12.06
N ALA A 988 13.14 10.51 12.57
CA ALA A 988 14.01 11.69 12.48
C ALA A 988 14.45 12.01 11.04
N TYR A 989 14.39 11.04 10.13
CA TYR A 989 14.85 11.18 8.75
C TYR A 989 13.74 11.02 7.70
N LEU A 990 12.78 10.13 7.91
CA LEU A 990 11.72 9.82 6.96
C LEU A 990 10.40 9.56 7.68
N ILE A 991 9.34 10.29 7.30
CA ILE A 991 7.96 10.03 7.71
C ILE A 991 7.20 9.56 6.48
N VAL A 992 6.54 8.41 6.56
CA VAL A 992 5.76 7.86 5.46
C VAL A 992 4.28 7.86 5.81
N THR A 993 3.47 8.54 5.01
CA THR A 993 2.02 8.64 5.22
C THR A 993 1.29 7.97 4.05
N ILE A 994 0.44 6.99 4.36
CA ILE A 994 -0.38 6.31 3.36
C ILE A 994 -1.78 6.94 3.36
N VAL A 995 -2.21 7.45 2.21
CA VAL A 995 -3.52 8.07 2.05
C VAL A 995 -4.37 7.20 1.12
N TYR A 996 -5.36 6.53 1.70
CA TYR A 996 -6.35 5.77 0.93
C TYR A 996 -7.41 6.74 0.39
N GLU A 997 -7.30 7.11 -0.90
CA GLU A 997 -8.30 7.98 -1.53
C GLU A 997 -9.69 7.33 -1.59
N ASN A 998 -10.71 8.09 -1.20
CA ASN A 998 -12.11 7.69 -1.27
C ASN A 998 -12.54 7.63 -2.75
N VAL A 999 -12.64 6.41 -3.30
CA VAL A 999 -12.98 6.08 -4.71
C VAL A 999 -14.27 6.78 -5.23
N GLN A 1000 -15.11 7.32 -4.36
CA GLN A 1000 -16.36 7.99 -4.74
C GLN A 1000 -16.27 9.49 -5.07
N GLU A 1001 -15.22 10.22 -4.69
CA GLU A 1001 -15.05 11.61 -5.17
C GLU A 1001 -14.66 11.63 -6.67
N LEU A 1002 -13.98 10.59 -7.16
CA LEU A 1002 -13.51 10.47 -8.55
C LEU A 1002 -14.58 10.12 -9.58
N VAL A 1003 -15.64 9.41 -9.18
CA VAL A 1003 -16.77 9.12 -10.08
C VAL A 1003 -17.60 10.38 -10.33
N ARG A 1004 -17.57 11.37 -9.41
CA ARG A 1004 -18.25 12.66 -9.61
C ARG A 1004 -17.51 13.58 -10.59
N GLU A 1005 -16.18 13.48 -10.69
CA GLU A 1005 -15.39 14.20 -11.69
C GLU A 1005 -15.47 13.55 -13.08
N ARG A 1006 -15.40 12.21 -13.17
CA ARG A 1006 -15.57 11.50 -14.45
C ARG A 1006 -17.01 11.50 -14.99
N GLY A 1007 -18.00 11.81 -14.15
CA GLY A 1007 -19.42 11.88 -14.51
C GLY A 1007 -19.89 13.22 -15.08
N ARG A 1008 -19.02 14.24 -15.18
CA ARG A 1008 -19.35 15.55 -15.77
C ARG A 1008 -18.73 15.74 -17.16
N HIS A 1009 -19.04 14.83 -18.07
CA HIS A 1009 -19.01 15.14 -19.50
C HIS A 1009 -20.42 14.94 -20.05
N PRO A 1010 -21.11 15.98 -20.55
CA PRO A 1010 -22.15 15.76 -21.52
C PRO A 1010 -21.50 15.18 -22.78
N LYS A 1011 -22.20 14.25 -23.44
CA LYS A 1011 -21.92 13.95 -24.85
C LYS A 1011 -21.91 15.21 -25.70
#